data_AF-A0A4Y2JL95-F1
#
_entry.id   AF-A0A4Y2JL95-F1
#
_cell.length_a   1.000
_cell.length_b   1.000
_cell.length_c   1.000
_cell.angle_alpha   90.00
_cell.angle_beta   90.00
_cell.angle_gamma   90.00
#
_symmetry.space_group_name_H-M   'P 1'
#
loop_
_entity.id
_entity.type
_entity.pdbx_description
1 polymer ?
#
loop_
_entity_poly.entity_id
_entity_poly.type
_entity_poly.pdbx_seq_one_letter_code
_entity_poly.pdbx_strand_id
1 'polypeptide(L)'
;VSGIVFLKTNVAESLLSLHVQSPLDSCTYLGLDCGNQPIQVSLFFDLLIAMATNLTREAFISGKCGKTYNNKFGIEASCSNENMLARSLVWKELNSYKMSARIIADSQHLYWSNEQNAGYHACNLLKIAPVKEVHSVSQVHNSSSSNSWLLVNSCLETHVLQLSSNTVIFDSLLRTRSLKIGENCFISGIRFCDDQCGSSGKTFDECKAFTCNLSLKVALIYFLNESEASNSDLTKACAENWSESIMSTLDDVLLADVNSVIKTRTLSCIADILSIKAGVTGGLRTGPGSNRTWNKAFTFLLNGNIEEGLKELLKERSHWLNRPDHLMRAARHYERAAQIFIQNSVKTVKEYMRLTPVLLPEIGAQVTAECPARIDIQGGWSDTPPICYELGGSVVNIALLIDGKKPIGSRAFRTREPYITLKIGLREITQVIVIKDMKDVLNYDQPNAQGALLKAALICANIVDVNCEKSLEEQLLGNFGGGFEIQSWSLLPQGCGMGTSSILAGAIVAVLWTVTGKSFDKSSVIHAVLYVEQLLTTGGGWQDQVAGITGGVNRGYSEPTFPLHVQVEPLQIQTSILEKLNAHFLLIYTGKVRLAKNLLQNVIRNWYAREETIVRCFKDLITHSFEMKAALLNGDFPEIGRLMDIYWEQKKILAPGCEPASVKEIMDIIKPLCYGQLLVGAGGGGFMSVLTKEPNAKEVIKAALQKYKEHQKLSIHDVTIHQEGLEITL
;
A
#
# COMPACT_ATOMS: atom_id res chain seq x y z
N VAL A 1 -10.37 33.15 -16.04
CA VAL A 1 -10.12 31.80 -15.48
C VAL A 1 -9.77 30.92 -16.67
N SER A 2 -8.62 30.27 -16.63
CA SER A 2 -8.06 29.54 -17.78
C SER A 2 -8.88 28.28 -18.10
N GLY A 3 -8.84 27.86 -19.36
CA GLY A 3 -9.36 26.56 -19.82
C GLY A 3 -8.43 25.40 -19.46
N ILE A 4 -8.14 24.56 -20.47
CA ILE A 4 -7.40 23.29 -20.34
C ILE A 4 -5.96 23.53 -19.84
N VAL A 5 -5.52 22.71 -18.88
CA VAL A 5 -4.15 22.72 -18.33
C VAL A 5 -3.47 21.42 -18.75
N PHE A 6 -2.31 21.54 -19.40
CA PHE A 6 -1.47 20.40 -19.75
C PHE A 6 -0.34 20.22 -18.74
N LEU A 7 -0.26 19.05 -18.11
CA LEU A 7 0.80 18.70 -17.18
C LEU A 7 1.75 17.69 -17.82
N LYS A 8 3.05 17.98 -17.78
CA LYS A 8 4.08 16.98 -18.11
C LYS A 8 4.07 15.88 -17.04
N THR A 9 4.49 14.66 -17.40
CA THR A 9 4.44 13.49 -16.51
C THR A 9 5.07 13.74 -15.14
N ASN A 10 6.25 14.34 -15.09
CA ASN A 10 6.93 14.66 -13.82
C ASN A 10 6.18 15.70 -12.95
N VAL A 11 5.52 16.68 -13.57
CA VAL A 11 4.67 17.65 -12.86
C VAL A 11 3.41 16.97 -12.34
N ALA A 12 2.79 16.10 -13.15
CA ALA A 12 1.65 15.31 -12.74
C ALA A 12 1.99 14.38 -11.57
N GLU A 13 3.16 13.72 -11.60
CA GLU A 13 3.67 12.90 -10.49
C GLU A 13 3.87 13.72 -9.21
N SER A 14 4.48 14.90 -9.33
CA SER A 14 4.72 15.78 -8.18
C SER A 14 3.42 16.30 -7.59
N LEU A 15 2.46 16.70 -8.44
CA LEU A 15 1.11 17.11 -8.03
C LEU A 15 0.38 15.95 -7.34
N LEU A 16 0.43 14.76 -7.92
CA LEU A 16 -0.18 13.57 -7.33
C LEU A 16 0.49 13.23 -6.00
N SER A 17 1.79 13.44 -5.81
CA SER A 17 2.45 13.15 -4.53
C SER A 17 1.87 13.91 -3.33
N LEU A 18 1.22 15.06 -3.55
CA LEU A 18 0.64 15.90 -2.50
C LEU A 18 -0.59 15.26 -1.82
N HIS A 19 -1.30 14.33 -2.48
CA HIS A 19 -2.55 13.75 -1.97
C HIS A 19 -2.40 12.94 -0.67
N VAL A 20 -1.16 12.64 -0.27
CA VAL A 20 -0.85 11.84 0.93
C VAL A 20 -0.16 12.65 2.03
N GLN A 21 0.08 13.93 1.79
CA GLN A 21 0.80 14.79 2.73
C GLN A 21 -0.22 15.55 3.59
N SER A 22 -0.13 15.44 4.91
CA SER A 22 -1.02 16.19 5.78
C SER A 22 -0.60 17.66 5.86
N PRO A 23 -1.52 18.64 5.71
CA PRO A 23 -2.98 18.48 5.74
C PRO A 23 -3.67 18.46 4.34
N LEU A 24 -2.93 18.32 3.24
CA LEU A 24 -3.48 18.25 1.88
C LEU A 24 -4.27 16.96 1.61
N ASP A 25 -4.00 15.89 2.35
CA ASP A 25 -4.81 14.66 2.36
C ASP A 25 -6.28 14.93 2.70
N SER A 26 -6.58 15.93 3.54
CA SER A 26 -7.92 16.42 3.88
C SER A 26 -8.68 17.09 2.73
N CYS A 27 -8.01 17.36 1.60
CA CYS A 27 -8.64 17.84 0.37
C CYS A 27 -9.19 16.70 -0.50
N THR A 28 -8.97 15.46 -0.05
CA THR A 28 -9.35 14.25 -0.77
C THR A 28 -10.37 13.47 0.04
N TYR A 29 -11.08 12.55 -0.61
CA TYR A 29 -11.96 11.62 0.09
C TYR A 29 -11.20 10.77 1.13
N LEU A 30 -9.88 10.59 1.00
CA LEU A 30 -9.05 9.84 1.95
C LEU A 30 -9.01 10.52 3.32
N GLY A 31 -8.75 11.83 3.36
CA GLY A 31 -8.73 12.59 4.62
C GLY A 31 -10.12 12.68 5.25
N LEU A 32 -11.17 12.81 4.43
CA LEU A 32 -12.56 12.79 4.91
C LEU A 32 -12.93 11.47 5.59
N ASP A 33 -12.54 10.33 5.00
CA ASP A 33 -12.78 9.00 5.58
C ASP A 33 -11.89 8.73 6.82
N CYS A 34 -10.80 9.49 7.01
CA CYS A 34 -10.04 9.58 8.27
C CYS A 34 -10.70 10.46 9.35
N GLY A 35 -11.82 11.12 9.04
CA GLY A 35 -12.45 12.06 9.94
C GLY A 35 -11.71 13.39 10.08
N ASN A 36 -10.81 13.71 9.13
CA ASN A 36 -10.18 15.02 9.06
C ASN A 36 -11.23 16.08 8.68
N GLN A 37 -11.01 17.32 9.13
CA GLN A 37 -11.81 18.45 8.67
C GLN A 37 -11.49 18.73 7.19
N PRO A 38 -12.51 18.88 6.32
CA PRO A 38 -12.27 19.16 4.91
C PRO A 38 -11.47 20.45 4.74
N ILE A 39 -10.43 20.37 3.93
CA ILE A 39 -9.68 21.55 3.49
C ILE A 39 -9.99 21.80 2.02
N GLN A 40 -10.34 23.05 1.69
CA GLN A 40 -10.58 23.45 0.32
C GLN A 40 -9.28 23.95 -0.31
N VAL A 41 -8.83 23.27 -1.36
CA VAL A 41 -7.66 23.67 -2.16
C VAL A 41 -8.08 23.82 -3.60
N SER A 42 -7.85 25.00 -4.17
CA SER A 42 -8.12 25.28 -5.57
C SER A 42 -6.97 24.81 -6.45
N LEU A 43 -7.28 24.07 -7.50
CA LEU A 43 -6.31 23.76 -8.56
C LEU A 43 -5.64 25.04 -9.10
N PHE A 44 -6.41 26.08 -9.37
CA PHE A 44 -5.87 27.30 -9.95
C PHE A 44 -5.18 28.19 -8.91
N PHE A 45 -5.82 28.42 -7.77
CA PHE A 45 -5.38 29.44 -6.83
C PHE A 45 -4.39 28.94 -5.77
N ASP A 46 -4.40 27.65 -5.48
CA ASP A 46 -3.53 27.06 -4.48
C ASP A 46 -2.49 26.13 -5.10
N LEU A 47 -2.76 25.42 -6.20
CA LEU A 47 -1.79 24.50 -6.81
C LEU A 47 -0.96 25.13 -7.93
N LEU A 48 -1.62 25.62 -8.99
CA LEU A 48 -0.91 26.13 -10.19
C LEU A 48 -0.15 27.43 -9.94
N ILE A 49 -0.65 28.29 -9.04
CA ILE A 49 0.01 29.55 -8.68
C ILE A 49 1.41 29.32 -8.10
N ALA A 50 1.67 28.19 -7.44
CA ALA A 50 3.01 27.86 -6.92
C ALA A 50 4.08 27.77 -8.03
N MET A 51 3.68 27.53 -9.27
CA MET A 51 4.57 27.45 -10.45
C MET A 51 4.76 28.79 -11.17
N ALA A 52 4.21 29.88 -10.64
CA ALA A 52 4.38 31.22 -11.21
C ALA A 52 5.80 31.75 -11.01
N THR A 53 6.26 32.61 -11.91
CA THR A 53 7.63 33.17 -11.89
C THR A 53 7.79 34.33 -10.91
N ASN A 54 6.76 35.17 -10.73
CA ASN A 54 6.82 36.41 -9.95
C ASN A 54 6.14 36.28 -8.58
N LEU A 55 6.42 35.17 -7.87
CA LEU A 55 5.78 34.87 -6.61
C LEU A 55 6.82 34.57 -5.53
N THR A 56 6.68 35.18 -4.35
CA THR A 56 7.51 34.84 -3.19
C THR A 56 6.83 33.78 -2.34
N ARG A 57 7.62 32.96 -1.64
CA ARG A 57 7.14 31.89 -0.78
C ARG A 57 6.19 32.44 0.30
N GLU A 58 6.55 33.56 0.91
CA GLU A 58 5.78 34.21 1.97
C GLU A 58 4.44 34.74 1.45
N ALA A 59 4.42 35.32 0.25
CA ALA A 59 3.19 35.82 -0.38
C ALA A 59 2.23 34.69 -0.76
N PHE A 60 2.76 33.54 -1.19
CA PHE A 60 1.98 32.35 -1.48
C PHE A 60 1.40 31.72 -0.21
N ILE A 61 2.23 31.41 0.79
CA ILE A 61 1.80 30.75 2.03
C ILE A 61 0.75 31.58 2.77
N SER A 62 0.92 32.90 2.82
CA SER A 62 -0.04 33.81 3.48
C SER A 62 -1.39 33.94 2.76
N GLY A 63 -1.58 33.32 1.59
CA GLY A 63 -2.84 33.32 0.85
C GLY A 63 -3.21 34.67 0.21
N LYS A 64 -2.27 35.64 0.17
CA LYS A 64 -2.54 36.98 -0.38
C LYS A 64 -2.80 36.97 -1.90
N CYS A 65 -2.42 35.90 -2.59
CA CYS A 65 -2.41 35.82 -4.06
C CYS A 65 -3.76 35.43 -4.70
N GLY A 66 -4.79 35.09 -3.91
CA GLY A 66 -6.15 34.75 -4.37
C GLY A 66 -7.26 35.75 -4.01
N LYS A 67 -6.92 36.86 -3.34
CA LYS A 67 -7.89 37.80 -2.72
C LYS A 67 -8.90 38.41 -3.71
N THR A 68 -8.49 38.66 -4.95
CA THR A 68 -9.35 39.31 -5.96
C THR A 68 -10.52 38.43 -6.42
N TYR A 69 -10.36 37.09 -6.42
CA TYR A 69 -11.43 36.15 -6.76
C TYR A 69 -12.36 35.92 -5.56
N ASN A 70 -11.79 35.70 -4.38
CA ASN A 70 -12.56 35.47 -3.15
C ASN A 70 -13.46 36.67 -2.82
N ASN A 71 -12.97 37.90 -2.99
CA ASN A 71 -13.77 39.10 -2.82
C ASN A 71 -14.89 39.24 -3.87
N LYS A 72 -14.67 38.76 -5.11
CA LYS A 72 -15.66 38.83 -6.20
C LYS A 72 -16.83 37.86 -6.01
N PHE A 73 -16.60 36.74 -5.32
CA PHE A 73 -17.60 35.69 -5.09
C PHE A 73 -18.03 35.56 -3.62
N GLY A 74 -17.66 36.51 -2.75
CA GLY A 74 -18.06 36.52 -1.35
C GLY A 74 -17.54 35.31 -0.54
N ILE A 75 -16.41 34.73 -0.94
CA ILE A 75 -15.82 33.57 -0.24
C ILE A 75 -15.00 34.10 0.94
N GLU A 76 -15.51 33.94 2.16
CA GLU A 76 -14.75 34.20 3.39
C GLU A 76 -13.62 33.16 3.55
N ALA A 77 -12.42 33.52 3.11
CA ALA A 77 -11.24 32.69 3.35
C ALA A 77 -10.67 33.01 4.74
N SER A 78 -11.00 32.21 5.75
CA SER A 78 -10.25 32.18 7.00
C SER A 78 -8.86 31.56 6.72
N CYS A 79 -7.80 32.33 6.94
CA CYS A 79 -6.43 31.81 6.81
C CYS A 79 -6.09 31.02 8.07
N SER A 80 -6.50 29.75 8.12
CA SER A 80 -6.13 28.83 9.20
C SER A 80 -4.65 28.45 9.12
N ASN A 81 -4.06 28.06 10.26
CA ASN A 81 -2.70 27.51 10.30
C ASN A 81 -2.55 26.29 9.38
N GLU A 82 -3.59 25.47 9.24
CA GLU A 82 -3.61 24.31 8.35
C GLU A 82 -3.52 24.71 6.88
N ASN A 83 -4.20 25.78 6.46
CA ASN A 83 -4.09 26.32 5.09
C ASN A 83 -2.68 26.83 4.77
N MET A 84 -2.00 27.42 5.75
CA MET A 84 -0.61 27.85 5.59
C MET A 84 0.34 26.65 5.48
N LEU A 85 0.14 25.61 6.29
CA LEU A 85 0.90 24.35 6.20
C LEU A 85 0.68 23.65 4.85
N ALA A 86 -0.57 23.54 4.40
CA ALA A 86 -0.93 23.01 3.09
C ALA A 86 -0.17 23.75 1.97
N ARG A 87 -0.24 25.08 1.94
CA ARG A 87 0.49 25.87 0.93
C ARG A 87 2.01 25.72 1.06
N SER A 88 2.57 25.59 2.26
CA SER A 88 4.01 25.34 2.41
C SER A 88 4.45 24.05 1.71
N LEU A 89 3.64 22.98 1.80
CA LEU A 89 3.90 21.70 1.13
C LEU A 89 3.76 21.83 -0.39
N VAL A 90 2.69 22.48 -0.87
CA VAL A 90 2.51 22.74 -2.30
C VAL A 90 3.71 23.51 -2.87
N TRP A 91 4.17 24.55 -2.16
CA TRP A 91 5.32 25.33 -2.59
C TRP A 91 6.58 24.48 -2.69
N LYS A 92 6.82 23.63 -1.69
CA LYS A 92 8.00 22.74 -1.65
C LYS A 92 8.04 21.81 -2.86
N GLU A 93 6.90 21.22 -3.23
CA GLU A 93 6.85 20.23 -4.32
C GLU A 93 6.74 20.86 -5.71
N LEU A 94 6.01 21.99 -5.87
CA LEU A 94 5.68 22.51 -7.20
C LEU A 94 6.51 23.72 -7.65
N ASN A 95 7.12 24.50 -6.76
CA ASN A 95 7.80 25.76 -7.14
C ASN A 95 9.00 25.59 -8.09
N SER A 96 9.62 24.41 -8.11
CA SER A 96 10.69 24.08 -9.06
C SER A 96 10.21 24.05 -10.52
N TYR A 97 8.90 23.87 -10.74
CA TYR A 97 8.31 23.86 -12.07
C TYR A 97 7.86 25.26 -12.48
N LYS A 98 7.87 25.52 -13.78
CA LYS A 98 7.43 26.78 -14.37
C LYS A 98 6.33 26.54 -15.39
N MET A 99 5.30 27.37 -15.32
CA MET A 99 4.14 27.32 -16.20
C MET A 99 4.23 28.44 -17.25
N SER A 100 3.80 28.15 -18.48
CA SER A 100 3.59 29.14 -19.54
C SER A 100 2.10 29.25 -19.87
N ALA A 101 1.57 30.46 -19.91
CA ALA A 101 0.19 30.71 -20.34
C ALA A 101 0.15 31.13 -21.82
N ARG A 102 -0.89 30.70 -22.53
CA ARG A 102 -1.25 31.21 -23.86
C ARG A 102 -2.66 31.78 -23.78
N ILE A 103 -2.83 32.99 -24.29
CA ILE A 103 -4.13 33.66 -24.36
C ILE A 103 -4.76 33.24 -25.69
N ILE A 104 -5.98 32.71 -25.63
CA ILE A 104 -6.78 32.45 -26.83
C ILE A 104 -7.40 33.79 -27.23
N ALA A 105 -7.06 34.30 -28.42
CA ALA A 105 -7.69 35.49 -28.98
C ALA A 105 -9.15 35.17 -29.34
N ASP A 106 -10.03 36.17 -29.23
CA ASP A 106 -11.43 36.08 -29.66
C ASP A 106 -12.30 35.02 -28.95
N SER A 107 -12.04 34.76 -27.66
CA SER A 107 -12.85 33.84 -26.85
C SER A 107 -13.85 34.56 -25.94
N GLN A 108 -15.09 34.06 -25.88
CA GLN A 108 -16.09 34.47 -24.88
C GLN A 108 -16.23 33.40 -23.79
N HIS A 109 -16.14 33.81 -22.51
CA HIS A 109 -16.36 32.92 -21.37
C HIS A 109 -17.78 33.07 -20.84
N LEU A 110 -18.57 31.99 -20.89
CA LEU A 110 -19.89 31.90 -20.28
C LEU A 110 -19.81 31.00 -19.05
N TYR A 111 -20.01 31.57 -17.87
CA TYR A 111 -20.00 30.84 -16.60
C TYR A 111 -21.42 30.42 -16.25
N TRP A 112 -21.61 29.18 -15.79
CA TRP A 112 -22.87 28.76 -15.19
C TRP A 112 -23.09 29.50 -13.86
N SER A 113 -24.27 30.11 -13.71
CA SER A 113 -24.75 30.67 -12.46
C SER A 113 -25.95 29.87 -11.96
N ASN A 114 -26.30 30.00 -10.68
CA ASN A 114 -27.45 29.33 -10.07
C ASN A 114 -28.80 29.65 -10.75
N GLU A 115 -28.85 30.72 -11.55
CA GLU A 115 -30.03 31.16 -12.31
C GLU A 115 -30.09 30.56 -13.72
N GLN A 116 -29.00 29.97 -14.20
CA GLN A 116 -28.90 29.39 -15.54
C GLN A 116 -29.00 27.87 -15.46
N ASN A 117 -30.16 27.34 -15.84
CA ASN A 117 -30.35 25.90 -15.98
C ASN A 117 -29.75 25.37 -17.29
N ALA A 118 -29.62 24.05 -17.41
CA ALA A 118 -29.07 23.38 -18.60
C ALA A 118 -29.78 23.81 -19.90
N GLY A 119 -31.08 24.14 -19.85
CA GLY A 119 -31.85 24.63 -20.99
C GLY A 119 -31.40 26.03 -21.45
N TYR A 120 -31.11 26.94 -20.53
CA TYR A 120 -30.55 28.26 -20.85
C TYR A 120 -29.17 28.16 -21.52
N HIS A 121 -28.34 27.22 -21.03
CA HIS A 121 -27.04 26.96 -21.63
C HIS A 121 -27.13 26.39 -23.05
N ALA A 122 -28.03 25.43 -23.27
CA ALA A 122 -28.32 24.89 -24.60
C ALA A 122 -28.77 25.99 -25.58
N CYS A 123 -29.66 26.88 -25.14
CA CYS A 123 -30.11 28.03 -25.94
C CYS A 123 -28.97 28.99 -26.29
N ASN A 124 -27.99 29.21 -25.39
CA ASN A 124 -26.83 30.05 -25.68
C ASN A 124 -25.84 29.38 -26.64
N LEU A 125 -25.60 28.07 -26.48
CA LEU A 125 -24.77 27.30 -27.42
C LEU A 125 -25.34 27.37 -28.84
N LEU A 126 -26.66 27.22 -28.98
CA LEU A 126 -27.38 27.31 -30.26
C LEU A 126 -27.32 28.71 -30.89
N LYS A 127 -27.16 29.77 -30.09
CA LYS A 127 -27.05 31.16 -30.59
C LYS A 127 -25.66 31.51 -31.12
N ILE A 128 -24.62 30.86 -30.60
CA ILE A 128 -23.22 31.25 -30.84
C ILE A 128 -22.64 30.59 -32.09
N ALA A 129 -23.23 29.49 -32.55
CA ALA A 129 -22.70 28.75 -33.68
C ALA A 129 -23.74 28.56 -34.79
N PRO A 130 -23.43 28.97 -36.04
CA PRO A 130 -24.12 28.39 -37.18
C PRO A 130 -23.89 26.87 -37.15
N VAL A 131 -24.95 26.10 -37.38
CA VAL A 131 -25.19 24.65 -37.20
C VAL A 131 -24.05 23.67 -37.55
N LYS A 132 -22.90 24.10 -38.08
CA LYS A 132 -21.81 23.24 -38.55
C LYS A 132 -20.63 23.02 -37.61
N GLU A 133 -20.40 23.81 -36.56
CA GLU A 133 -19.23 23.60 -35.69
C GLU A 133 -19.52 23.89 -34.21
N VAL A 134 -20.25 22.98 -33.55
CA VAL A 134 -20.40 22.95 -32.07
C VAL A 134 -20.02 21.58 -31.55
N HIS A 135 -19.17 21.55 -30.53
CA HIS A 135 -18.69 20.32 -29.89
C HIS A 135 -19.77 19.59 -29.05
N SER A 136 -20.94 20.22 -28.81
CA SER A 136 -22.01 19.69 -27.96
C SER A 136 -23.39 20.27 -28.32
N VAL A 137 -23.98 19.74 -29.39
CA VAL A 137 -25.40 19.50 -29.70
C VAL A 137 -25.39 19.22 -31.20
N SER A 138 -25.43 17.94 -31.58
CA SER A 138 -25.50 17.55 -32.98
C SER A 138 -26.91 17.09 -33.29
N GLN A 139 -27.69 17.95 -33.92
CA GLN A 139 -28.89 17.52 -34.62
C GLN A 139 -28.41 16.90 -35.94
N VAL A 140 -28.25 15.57 -35.96
CA VAL A 140 -27.72 14.87 -37.13
C VAL A 140 -28.79 14.87 -38.23
N HIS A 141 -28.70 15.81 -39.16
CA HIS A 141 -29.28 15.63 -40.49
C HIS A 141 -28.26 14.91 -41.38
N ASN A 142 -28.68 13.75 -41.89
CA ASN A 142 -27.89 12.86 -42.75
C ASN A 142 -27.13 13.63 -43.83
N SER A 143 -25.80 13.51 -43.81
CA SER A 143 -25.02 13.52 -45.05
C SER A 143 -24.08 12.32 -45.02
N SER A 144 -24.26 11.47 -46.01
CA SER A 144 -23.50 10.25 -46.25
C SER A 144 -22.07 10.58 -46.66
N SER A 145 -21.16 9.65 -46.32
CA SER A 145 -19.76 9.51 -46.75
C SER A 145 -18.66 10.20 -45.93
N SER A 146 -18.07 9.44 -44.98
CA SER A 146 -16.61 9.25 -44.92
C SER A 146 -16.26 8.05 -44.02
N ASN A 147 -15.11 7.41 -44.26
CA ASN A 147 -14.56 6.28 -43.49
C ASN A 147 -14.03 6.68 -42.08
N SER A 148 -14.53 7.76 -41.48
CA SER A 148 -14.08 8.25 -40.17
C SER A 148 -14.87 7.63 -39.03
N TRP A 149 -14.21 7.26 -37.94
CA TRP A 149 -14.88 6.86 -36.70
C TRP A 149 -15.63 8.05 -36.09
N LEU A 150 -16.91 7.87 -35.75
CA LEU A 150 -17.75 8.90 -35.12
C LEU A 150 -17.80 8.67 -33.61
N LEU A 151 -17.22 9.55 -32.79
CA LEU A 151 -17.37 9.50 -31.34
C LEU A 151 -18.53 10.39 -30.87
N VAL A 152 -19.45 9.82 -30.12
CA VAL A 152 -20.60 10.50 -29.50
C VAL A 152 -20.45 10.40 -27.99
N ASN A 153 -20.27 11.55 -27.34
CA ASN A 153 -20.21 11.67 -25.89
C ASN A 153 -21.06 12.87 -25.44
N SER A 154 -22.37 12.77 -25.64
CA SER A 154 -23.31 13.89 -25.50
C SER A 154 -24.77 13.45 -25.36
N CYS A 155 -25.67 14.38 -25.03
CA CYS A 155 -27.12 14.16 -25.05
C CYS A 155 -27.65 14.19 -26.50
N LEU A 156 -28.37 13.15 -26.92
CA LEU A 156 -29.01 13.06 -28.23
C LEU A 156 -30.53 12.95 -28.08
N GLU A 157 -31.27 13.85 -28.73
CA GLU A 157 -32.74 13.84 -28.77
C GLU A 157 -33.22 13.81 -30.24
N THR A 158 -33.85 12.69 -30.64
CA THR A 158 -34.39 12.51 -31.99
C THR A 158 -35.53 11.48 -31.98
N HIS A 159 -36.48 11.57 -32.91
CA HIS A 159 -37.55 10.57 -33.02
C HIS A 159 -37.06 9.20 -33.50
N VAL A 160 -36.05 9.18 -34.38
CA VAL A 160 -35.39 7.98 -34.90
C VAL A 160 -33.90 8.28 -34.98
N LEU A 161 -33.08 7.48 -34.28
CA LEU A 161 -31.62 7.60 -34.30
C LEU A 161 -31.05 6.48 -35.18
N GLN A 162 -30.42 6.85 -36.29
CA GLN A 162 -29.72 5.91 -37.17
C GLN A 162 -28.22 6.22 -37.13
N LEU A 163 -27.44 5.30 -36.56
CA LEU A 163 -25.99 5.40 -36.48
C LEU A 163 -25.37 4.73 -37.70
N SER A 164 -24.39 5.39 -38.32
CA SER A 164 -23.56 4.80 -39.36
C SER A 164 -22.60 3.78 -38.77
N SER A 165 -22.03 2.91 -39.62
CA SER A 165 -20.95 2.02 -39.20
C SER A 165 -19.73 2.80 -38.67
N ASN A 166 -18.92 2.17 -37.81
CA ASN A 166 -17.75 2.77 -37.12
C ASN A 166 -18.09 3.90 -36.12
N THR A 167 -19.16 3.77 -35.34
CA THR A 167 -19.57 4.77 -34.32
C THR A 167 -19.23 4.32 -32.90
N VAL A 168 -18.60 5.18 -32.10
CA VAL A 168 -18.35 4.98 -30.66
C VAL A 168 -19.30 5.87 -29.85
N ILE A 169 -20.17 5.30 -29.02
CA ILE A 169 -20.99 6.04 -28.06
C ILE A 169 -20.46 5.77 -26.64
N PHE A 170 -20.18 6.83 -25.90
CA PHE A 170 -19.69 6.75 -24.53
C PHE A 170 -20.43 7.77 -23.63
N ASP A 171 -20.83 7.38 -22.42
CA ASP A 171 -21.42 8.27 -21.38
C ASP A 171 -22.50 9.27 -21.88
N SER A 172 -23.41 8.78 -22.72
CA SER A 172 -24.40 9.61 -23.44
C SER A 172 -25.84 9.40 -22.95
N LEU A 173 -26.65 10.47 -22.95
CA LEU A 173 -28.10 10.40 -22.67
C LEU A 173 -28.86 10.34 -24.00
N LEU A 174 -29.60 9.25 -24.24
CA LEU A 174 -30.37 9.07 -25.47
C LEU A 174 -31.88 9.23 -25.21
N ARG A 175 -32.50 10.16 -25.94
CA ARG A 175 -33.95 10.30 -26.10
C ARG A 175 -34.33 9.97 -27.54
N THR A 176 -34.72 8.72 -27.77
CA THR A 176 -35.22 8.27 -29.08
C THR A 176 -36.25 7.16 -28.95
N ARG A 177 -37.22 7.11 -29.89
CA ARG A 177 -38.21 6.03 -29.97
C ARG A 177 -37.70 4.81 -30.73
N SER A 178 -36.66 4.97 -31.54
CA SER A 178 -36.08 3.89 -32.35
C SER A 178 -34.59 4.11 -32.56
N LEU A 179 -33.79 3.06 -32.34
CA LEU A 179 -32.33 3.07 -32.51
C LEU A 179 -31.94 2.01 -33.55
N LYS A 180 -31.27 2.44 -34.62
CA LYS A 180 -30.63 1.56 -35.61
C LYS A 180 -29.13 1.78 -35.58
N ILE A 181 -28.36 0.70 -35.38
CA ILE A 181 -26.91 0.74 -35.22
C ILE A 181 -26.26 0.11 -36.46
N GLY A 182 -25.29 0.80 -37.08
CA GLY A 182 -24.47 0.26 -38.15
C GLY A 182 -23.38 -0.70 -37.65
N GLU A 183 -22.64 -1.32 -38.56
CA GLU A 183 -21.58 -2.29 -38.24
C GLU A 183 -20.36 -1.64 -37.57
N ASN A 184 -19.55 -2.39 -36.80
CA ASN A 184 -18.33 -1.89 -36.13
C ASN A 184 -18.54 -0.71 -35.16
N CYS A 185 -19.67 -0.65 -34.46
CA CYS A 185 -19.92 0.36 -33.44
C CYS A 185 -19.55 -0.12 -32.03
N PHE A 186 -19.05 0.78 -31.17
CA PHE A 186 -18.81 0.50 -29.75
C PHE A 186 -19.72 1.38 -28.89
N ILE A 187 -20.45 0.79 -27.95
CA ILE A 187 -21.42 1.52 -27.14
C ILE A 187 -21.20 1.20 -25.66
N SER A 188 -21.04 2.24 -24.83
CA SER A 188 -20.87 2.10 -23.38
C SER A 188 -21.41 3.33 -22.64
N GLY A 189 -21.83 3.18 -21.38
CA GLY A 189 -22.26 4.30 -20.53
C GLY A 189 -23.57 5.01 -20.91
N ILE A 190 -24.46 4.39 -21.70
CA ILE A 190 -25.71 5.02 -22.13
C ILE A 190 -26.77 5.05 -21.01
N ARG A 191 -27.48 6.18 -20.87
CA ARG A 191 -28.76 6.25 -20.15
C ARG A 191 -29.91 6.51 -21.13
N PHE A 192 -31.01 5.78 -20.99
CA PHE A 192 -32.26 6.00 -21.73
C PHE A 192 -33.23 6.79 -20.86
N CYS A 193 -33.95 7.75 -21.44
CA CYS A 193 -35.16 8.30 -20.82
C CYS A 193 -36.36 7.49 -21.31
N ASP A 194 -36.95 6.68 -20.44
CA ASP A 194 -38.15 5.93 -20.75
C ASP A 194 -39.35 6.86 -20.95
N ASP A 195 -39.87 6.91 -22.17
CA ASP A 195 -41.29 7.11 -22.44
C ASP A 195 -41.71 6.02 -23.43
N GLN A 196 -42.15 4.89 -22.87
CA GLN A 196 -42.92 3.81 -23.50
C GLN A 196 -42.40 3.25 -24.84
N CYS A 197 -41.63 2.16 -24.79
CA CYS A 197 -41.57 1.22 -25.92
C CYS A 197 -41.58 -0.23 -25.43
N GLY A 198 -42.62 -0.96 -25.81
CA GLY A 198 -42.80 -2.37 -25.51
C GLY A 198 -42.10 -3.31 -26.49
N SER A 199 -42.09 -4.56 -26.03
CA SER A 199 -41.91 -5.85 -26.69
C SER A 199 -40.55 -6.32 -27.26
N SER A 200 -40.27 -7.56 -26.84
CA SER A 200 -39.77 -8.69 -27.62
C SER A 200 -38.25 -8.92 -27.76
N GLY A 201 -37.79 -9.91 -26.98
CA GLY A 201 -37.16 -11.11 -27.53
C GLY A 201 -35.68 -11.04 -27.87
N LYS A 202 -34.84 -11.56 -26.97
CA LYS A 202 -33.94 -12.71 -27.20
C LYS A 202 -33.18 -13.06 -25.91
N THR A 203 -33.51 -14.21 -25.33
CA THR A 203 -32.74 -14.92 -24.33
C THR A 203 -31.54 -15.59 -25.00
N PHE A 204 -30.36 -15.47 -24.38
CA PHE A 204 -29.16 -16.23 -24.72
C PHE A 204 -28.95 -17.21 -23.57
N ASP A 205 -29.54 -18.39 -23.67
CA ASP A 205 -29.19 -19.54 -22.83
C ASP A 205 -28.07 -20.32 -23.54
N GLU A 206 -26.95 -20.49 -22.84
CA GLU A 206 -26.28 -21.78 -22.60
C GLU A 206 -24.87 -21.52 -22.03
N CYS A 207 -24.77 -21.51 -20.70
CA CYS A 207 -23.52 -21.84 -20.01
C CYS A 207 -23.83 -22.82 -18.88
N LYS A 208 -23.15 -23.98 -18.94
CA LYS A 208 -23.22 -25.07 -17.97
C LYS A 208 -22.67 -24.61 -16.62
N ALA A 209 -23.45 -24.80 -15.54
CA ALA A 209 -23.08 -25.49 -14.30
C ALA A 209 -23.95 -24.99 -13.12
N PHE A 210 -24.58 -25.91 -12.39
CA PHE A 210 -24.68 -25.99 -10.91
C PHE A 210 -25.78 -27.01 -10.56
N THR A 211 -25.47 -28.29 -10.77
CA THR A 211 -26.27 -29.38 -10.21
C THR A 211 -25.41 -30.16 -9.23
N CYS A 212 -25.43 -29.74 -7.97
CA CYS A 212 -25.15 -30.57 -6.81
C CYS A 212 -26.11 -30.13 -5.71
N ASN A 213 -26.88 -31.07 -5.16
CA ASN A 213 -27.80 -30.87 -4.03
C ASN A 213 -27.03 -30.60 -2.72
N LEU A 214 -26.23 -29.53 -2.69
CA LEU A 214 -25.69 -28.91 -1.48
C LEU A 214 -26.38 -27.56 -1.31
N SER A 215 -26.74 -27.17 -0.09
CA SER A 215 -27.26 -25.82 0.14
C SER A 215 -26.22 -24.79 -0.32
N LEU A 216 -26.66 -23.66 -0.90
CA LEU A 216 -25.79 -22.59 -1.43
C LEU A 216 -24.69 -22.19 -0.42
N LYS A 217 -25.01 -22.28 0.88
CA LYS A 217 -24.10 -22.08 2.01
C LYS A 217 -22.96 -23.10 2.07
N VAL A 218 -23.25 -24.40 1.93
CA VAL A 218 -22.20 -25.45 1.93
C VAL A 218 -21.36 -25.38 0.66
N ALA A 219 -21.98 -25.06 -0.49
CA ALA A 219 -21.25 -24.82 -1.73
C ALA A 219 -20.31 -23.61 -1.59
N LEU A 220 -20.78 -22.47 -1.07
CA LEU A 220 -19.94 -21.28 -0.86
C LEU A 220 -18.86 -21.51 0.20
N ILE A 221 -19.13 -22.24 1.29
CA ILE A 221 -18.09 -22.63 2.26
C ILE A 221 -17.04 -23.52 1.58
N TYR A 222 -17.47 -24.47 0.74
CA TYR A 222 -16.56 -25.30 -0.05
C TYR A 222 -15.76 -24.46 -1.05
N PHE A 223 -16.37 -23.50 -1.75
CA PHE A 223 -15.66 -22.55 -2.65
C PHE A 223 -14.68 -21.63 -1.93
N LEU A 224 -15.04 -21.20 -0.72
CA LEU A 224 -14.17 -20.38 0.14
C LEU A 224 -13.06 -21.22 0.79
N ASN A 225 -13.16 -22.55 0.76
CA ASN A 225 -12.20 -23.49 1.32
C ASN A 225 -11.27 -24.08 0.22
N GLU A 226 -11.85 -24.50 -0.91
CA GLU A 226 -11.16 -25.00 -2.10
C GLU A 226 -10.85 -23.86 -3.08
N SER A 227 -9.58 -23.47 -3.02
CA SER A 227 -8.68 -22.81 -3.97
C SER A 227 -9.06 -22.40 -5.41
N GLU A 228 -10.26 -22.61 -5.95
CA GLU A 228 -10.49 -22.68 -7.41
C GLU A 228 -11.42 -21.62 -8.03
N ALA A 229 -12.25 -20.91 -7.26
CA ALA A 229 -13.17 -19.91 -7.85
C ALA A 229 -12.49 -18.53 -7.99
N SER A 230 -12.53 -17.97 -9.20
CA SER A 230 -11.91 -16.68 -9.53
C SER A 230 -12.90 -15.52 -9.39
N ASN A 231 -12.40 -14.29 -9.22
CA ASN A 231 -13.23 -13.07 -9.28
C ASN A 231 -14.01 -12.91 -10.60
N SER A 232 -13.60 -13.61 -11.67
CA SER A 232 -14.34 -13.65 -12.93
C SER A 232 -15.71 -14.33 -12.78
N ASP A 233 -15.83 -15.30 -11.86
CA ASP A 233 -17.08 -16.03 -11.61
C ASP A 233 -18.05 -15.19 -10.78
N LEU A 234 -17.54 -14.40 -9.81
CA LEU A 234 -18.34 -13.43 -9.07
C LEU A 234 -18.87 -12.30 -9.95
N THR A 235 -18.07 -11.85 -10.92
CA THR A 235 -18.48 -10.81 -11.87
C THR A 235 -19.60 -11.31 -12.79
N LYS A 236 -19.50 -12.55 -13.29
CA LYS A 236 -20.56 -13.20 -14.07
C LYS A 236 -21.84 -13.36 -13.25
N ALA A 237 -21.73 -13.86 -12.02
CA ALA A 237 -22.88 -14.03 -11.14
C ALA A 237 -23.57 -12.70 -10.79
N CYS A 238 -22.80 -11.61 -10.64
CA CYS A 238 -23.37 -10.27 -10.47
C CYS A 238 -24.10 -9.78 -11.73
N ALA A 239 -23.55 -10.03 -12.92
CA ALA A 239 -24.19 -9.70 -14.20
C ALA A 239 -25.49 -10.47 -14.43
N GLU A 240 -25.60 -11.67 -13.87
CA GLU A 240 -26.79 -12.54 -13.92
C GLU A 240 -27.80 -12.27 -12.77
N ASN A 241 -27.69 -11.14 -12.05
CA ASN A 241 -28.57 -10.72 -10.95
C ASN A 241 -28.57 -11.59 -9.68
N TRP A 242 -27.56 -12.45 -9.48
CA TRP A 242 -27.46 -13.26 -8.25
C TRP A 242 -26.85 -12.54 -7.05
N SER A 243 -26.47 -11.25 -7.21
CA SER A 243 -25.69 -10.51 -6.20
C SER A 243 -26.35 -10.46 -4.81
N GLU A 244 -27.67 -10.32 -4.70
CA GLU A 244 -28.38 -10.30 -3.41
C GLU A 244 -28.38 -11.67 -2.72
N SER A 245 -28.59 -12.74 -3.49
CA SER A 245 -28.59 -14.11 -2.95
C SER A 245 -27.20 -14.53 -2.48
N ILE A 246 -26.17 -14.15 -3.23
CA ILE A 246 -24.77 -14.40 -2.85
C ILE A 246 -24.41 -13.59 -1.60
N MET A 247 -24.74 -12.30 -1.56
CA MET A 247 -24.48 -11.45 -0.39
C MET A 247 -25.14 -11.98 0.88
N SER A 248 -26.42 -12.37 0.80
CA SER A 248 -27.15 -12.98 1.92
C SER A 248 -26.47 -14.26 2.41
N THR A 249 -25.99 -15.09 1.49
CA THR A 249 -25.30 -16.33 1.86
C THR A 249 -23.91 -16.07 2.46
N LEU A 250 -23.18 -15.05 1.98
CA LEU A 250 -21.91 -14.65 2.57
C LEU A 250 -22.09 -14.09 3.99
N ASP A 251 -23.19 -13.36 4.24
CA ASP A 251 -23.56 -12.91 5.60
C ASP A 251 -23.77 -14.12 6.53
N ASP A 252 -24.50 -15.14 6.06
CA ASP A 252 -24.70 -16.39 6.81
C ASP A 252 -23.40 -17.15 7.08
N VAL A 253 -22.40 -17.04 6.20
CA VAL A 253 -21.06 -17.62 6.40
C VAL A 253 -20.26 -16.79 7.40
N LEU A 254 -20.34 -15.45 7.37
CA LEU A 254 -19.67 -14.61 8.36
C LEU A 254 -20.13 -14.90 9.79
N LEU A 255 -21.45 -15.09 9.97
CA LEU A 255 -22.06 -15.37 11.26
C LEU A 255 -21.95 -16.84 11.69
N ALA A 256 -21.46 -17.73 10.82
CA ALA A 256 -21.25 -19.13 11.16
C ALA A 256 -19.99 -19.32 12.03
N ASP A 257 -19.95 -20.44 12.75
CA ASP A 257 -18.77 -20.87 13.49
C ASP A 257 -17.72 -21.47 12.55
N VAL A 258 -17.04 -20.59 11.81
CA VAL A 258 -15.96 -20.91 10.88
C VAL A 258 -14.65 -20.23 11.31
N ASN A 259 -13.52 -20.78 10.87
CA ASN A 259 -12.20 -20.26 11.24
C ASN A 259 -11.96 -18.81 10.71
N SER A 260 -10.95 -18.13 11.28
CA SER A 260 -10.61 -16.75 10.93
C SER A 260 -10.27 -16.56 9.44
N VAL A 261 -9.63 -17.57 8.82
CA VAL A 261 -9.25 -17.54 7.41
C VAL A 261 -10.49 -17.44 6.51
N ILE A 262 -11.49 -18.30 6.76
CA ILE A 262 -12.76 -18.28 6.03
C ILE A 262 -13.47 -16.94 6.25
N LYS A 263 -13.57 -16.46 7.50
CA LYS A 263 -14.17 -15.13 7.79
C LYS A 263 -13.48 -14.01 7.01
N THR A 264 -12.15 -14.04 6.94
CA THR A 264 -11.37 -13.02 6.22
C THR A 264 -11.61 -13.08 4.71
N ARG A 265 -11.63 -14.29 4.12
CA ARG A 265 -11.98 -14.49 2.71
C ARG A 265 -13.39 -13.99 2.41
N THR A 266 -14.38 -14.36 3.24
CA THR A 266 -15.77 -13.92 3.09
C THR A 266 -15.90 -12.39 3.13
N LEU A 267 -15.19 -11.72 4.05
CA LEU A 267 -15.16 -10.25 4.10
C LEU A 267 -14.58 -9.64 2.82
N SER A 268 -13.51 -10.22 2.27
CA SER A 268 -12.93 -9.78 1.00
C SER A 268 -13.89 -9.99 -0.18
N CYS A 269 -14.56 -11.14 -0.25
CA CYS A 269 -15.55 -11.43 -1.30
C CYS A 269 -16.73 -10.45 -1.25
N ILE A 270 -17.22 -10.11 -0.06
CA ILE A 270 -18.27 -9.09 0.11
C ILE A 270 -17.76 -7.73 -0.40
N ALA A 271 -16.53 -7.35 -0.07
CA ALA A 271 -15.94 -6.11 -0.55
C ALA A 271 -15.82 -6.10 -2.09
N ASP A 272 -15.48 -7.24 -2.71
CA ASP A 272 -15.45 -7.40 -4.17
C ASP A 272 -16.84 -7.21 -4.80
N ILE A 273 -17.87 -7.86 -4.25
CA ILE A 273 -19.26 -7.70 -4.74
C ILE A 273 -19.71 -6.23 -4.61
N LEU A 274 -19.47 -5.59 -3.47
CA LEU A 274 -19.81 -4.17 -3.26
C LEU A 274 -19.10 -3.27 -4.28
N SER A 275 -17.83 -3.57 -4.60
CA SER A 275 -17.06 -2.82 -5.59
C SER A 275 -17.57 -3.03 -7.02
N ILE A 276 -17.94 -4.25 -7.37
CA ILE A 276 -18.54 -4.58 -8.67
C ILE A 276 -19.88 -3.85 -8.83
N LYS A 277 -20.72 -3.86 -7.79
CA LYS A 277 -22.02 -3.13 -7.80
C LYS A 277 -21.85 -1.61 -7.89
N ALA A 278 -20.79 -1.06 -7.30
CA ALA A 278 -20.47 0.36 -7.42
C ALA A 278 -20.08 0.78 -8.85
N GLY A 279 -19.46 -0.13 -9.61
CA GLY A 279 -18.98 0.14 -10.96
C GLY A 279 -17.96 1.30 -11.01
N VAL A 280 -17.80 1.90 -12.21
CA VAL A 280 -16.79 2.95 -12.45
C VAL A 280 -17.10 4.29 -11.76
N THR A 281 -18.34 4.49 -11.29
CA THR A 281 -18.80 5.74 -10.67
C THR A 281 -18.60 5.77 -9.15
N GLY A 282 -18.21 4.65 -8.54
CA GLY A 282 -17.96 4.56 -7.10
C GLY A 282 -16.64 5.17 -6.62
N GLY A 283 -15.75 5.54 -7.55
CA GLY A 283 -14.40 6.03 -7.22
C GLY A 283 -13.43 4.89 -6.89
N LEU A 284 -12.32 5.22 -6.23
CA LEU A 284 -11.24 4.27 -5.96
C LEU A 284 -11.55 3.44 -4.71
N ARG A 285 -11.21 2.15 -4.72
CA ARG A 285 -11.26 1.29 -3.51
C ARG A 285 -10.06 1.49 -2.58
N THR A 286 -9.14 2.40 -2.88
CA THR A 286 -7.94 2.62 -2.05
C THR A 286 -8.23 3.67 -0.98
N GLY A 287 -7.79 3.43 0.26
CA GLY A 287 -7.89 4.41 1.33
C GLY A 287 -8.22 3.86 2.72
N PRO A 288 -8.17 4.73 3.75
CA PRO A 288 -8.44 4.36 5.13
C PRO A 288 -9.94 4.13 5.35
N GLY A 289 -10.29 2.98 5.95
CA GLY A 289 -11.68 2.59 6.26
C GLY A 289 -12.15 3.07 7.63
N SER A 290 -11.87 4.32 8.02
CA SER A 290 -11.99 4.84 9.40
C SER A 290 -13.20 5.76 9.65
N ASN A 291 -14.29 5.54 8.91
CA ASN A 291 -15.51 6.31 9.13
C ASN A 291 -16.07 6.02 10.53
N ARG A 292 -16.39 7.08 11.27
CA ARG A 292 -16.83 7.01 12.67
C ARG A 292 -18.06 6.14 12.89
N THR A 293 -18.96 6.02 11.92
CA THR A 293 -20.17 5.19 12.06
C THR A 293 -19.83 3.69 12.15
N TRP A 294 -18.71 3.27 11.55
CA TRP A 294 -18.24 1.89 11.56
C TRP A 294 -17.38 1.56 12.79
N ASN A 295 -16.94 2.56 13.57
CA ASN A 295 -16.05 2.36 14.72
C ASN A 295 -16.61 1.40 15.75
N LYS A 296 -17.93 1.41 15.97
CA LYS A 296 -18.57 0.51 16.94
C LYS A 296 -18.33 -0.97 16.57
N ALA A 297 -18.49 -1.32 15.29
CA ALA A 297 -18.19 -2.66 14.79
C ALA A 297 -16.69 -3.00 14.97
N PHE A 298 -15.79 -2.08 14.60
CA PHE A 298 -14.36 -2.32 14.73
C PHE A 298 -13.89 -2.47 16.18
N THR A 299 -14.44 -1.69 17.13
CA THR A 299 -14.13 -1.82 18.56
C THR A 299 -14.52 -3.20 19.08
N PHE A 300 -15.70 -3.71 18.71
CA PHE A 300 -16.08 -5.08 19.08
C PHE A 300 -15.12 -6.12 18.52
N LEU A 301 -14.77 -6.02 17.23
CA LEU A 301 -13.82 -6.94 16.59
C LEU A 301 -12.43 -6.89 17.23
N LEU A 302 -11.93 -5.71 17.58
CA LEU A 302 -10.63 -5.51 18.25
C LEU A 302 -10.61 -6.07 19.67
N ASN A 303 -11.74 -6.00 20.38
CA ASN A 303 -11.89 -6.52 21.74
C ASN A 303 -12.19 -8.03 21.79
N GLY A 304 -12.23 -8.72 20.65
CA GLY A 304 -12.53 -10.15 20.58
C GLY A 304 -14.03 -10.51 20.61
N ASN A 305 -14.92 -9.52 20.65
CA ASN A 305 -16.38 -9.72 20.56
C ASN A 305 -16.80 -9.89 19.09
N ILE A 306 -16.36 -10.99 18.48
CA ILE A 306 -16.45 -11.21 17.03
C ILE A 306 -17.89 -11.18 16.53
N GLU A 307 -18.80 -11.91 17.18
CA GLU A 307 -20.19 -12.03 16.74
C GLU A 307 -20.91 -10.68 16.73
N GLU A 308 -20.81 -9.92 17.82
CA GLU A 308 -21.42 -8.58 17.95
C GLU A 308 -20.77 -7.57 16.98
N GLY A 309 -19.46 -7.68 16.77
CA GLY A 309 -18.76 -6.86 15.78
C GLY A 309 -19.24 -7.10 14.35
N LEU A 310 -19.46 -8.36 13.97
CA LEU A 310 -20.00 -8.72 12.65
C LEU A 310 -21.46 -8.28 12.50
N LYS A 311 -22.32 -8.49 13.51
CA LYS A 311 -23.71 -8.01 13.49
C LYS A 311 -23.79 -6.50 13.28
N GLU A 312 -22.97 -5.72 13.98
CA GLU A 312 -22.92 -4.26 13.80
C GLU A 312 -22.35 -3.88 12.41
N LEU A 313 -21.38 -4.64 11.88
CA LEU A 313 -20.85 -4.45 10.52
C LEU A 313 -21.93 -4.62 9.44
N LEU A 314 -22.76 -5.66 9.56
CA LEU A 314 -23.86 -5.94 8.64
C LEU A 314 -24.96 -4.86 8.75
N LYS A 315 -25.30 -4.48 9.97
CA LYS A 315 -26.26 -3.41 10.25
C LYS A 315 -25.80 -2.08 9.65
N GLU A 316 -24.55 -1.68 9.88
CA GLU A 316 -24.04 -0.42 9.36
C GLU A 316 -24.00 -0.44 7.83
N ARG A 317 -23.56 -1.55 7.20
CA ARG A 317 -23.56 -1.71 5.73
C ARG A 317 -24.90 -1.36 5.08
N SER A 318 -26.03 -1.69 5.71
CA SER A 318 -27.36 -1.45 5.14
C SER A 318 -27.64 0.03 4.82
N HIS A 319 -26.99 0.96 5.53
CA HIS A 319 -27.10 2.41 5.27
C HIS A 319 -26.27 2.90 4.09
N TRP A 320 -25.41 2.04 3.52
CA TRP A 320 -24.40 2.39 2.51
C TRP A 320 -24.64 1.73 1.14
N LEU A 321 -25.79 1.11 0.93
CA LEU A 321 -26.09 0.38 -0.32
C LEU A 321 -26.80 1.24 -1.40
N ASN A 322 -27.07 2.51 -1.11
CA ASN A 322 -27.96 3.36 -1.91
C ASN A 322 -27.29 4.12 -3.06
N ARG A 323 -25.96 4.28 -3.07
CA ARG A 323 -25.24 5.04 -4.11
C ARG A 323 -23.88 4.39 -4.41
N PRO A 324 -23.38 4.47 -5.66
CA PRO A 324 -22.09 3.89 -6.05
C PRO A 324 -20.89 4.20 -5.14
N ASP A 325 -20.71 5.44 -4.72
CA ASP A 325 -19.62 5.84 -3.82
C ASP A 325 -19.82 5.30 -2.40
N HIS A 326 -21.07 5.13 -1.93
CA HIS A 326 -21.34 4.48 -0.66
C HIS A 326 -21.00 2.99 -0.71
N LEU A 327 -21.34 2.30 -1.80
CA LEU A 327 -20.97 0.90 -2.03
C LEU A 327 -19.44 0.73 -2.02
N MET A 328 -18.73 1.61 -2.71
CA MET A 328 -17.26 1.59 -2.74
C MET A 328 -16.65 1.87 -1.35
N ARG A 329 -17.22 2.79 -0.58
CA ARG A 329 -16.78 3.07 0.80
C ARG A 329 -17.07 1.91 1.75
N ALA A 330 -18.25 1.29 1.65
CA ALA A 330 -18.60 0.07 2.38
C ALA A 330 -17.61 -1.07 2.08
N ALA A 331 -17.21 -1.26 0.81
CA ALA A 331 -16.19 -2.24 0.44
C ALA A 331 -14.87 -2.02 1.21
N ARG A 332 -14.41 -0.77 1.35
CA ARG A 332 -13.20 -0.45 2.13
C ARG A 332 -13.36 -0.76 3.63
N HIS A 333 -14.55 -0.57 4.21
CA HIS A 333 -14.80 -0.93 5.60
C HIS A 333 -14.80 -2.45 5.82
N TYR A 334 -15.25 -3.23 4.85
CA TYR A 334 -15.13 -4.69 4.87
C TYR A 334 -13.67 -5.16 4.75
N GLU A 335 -12.86 -4.49 3.94
CA GLU A 335 -11.41 -4.74 3.92
C GLU A 335 -10.75 -4.38 5.25
N ARG A 336 -11.19 -3.30 5.91
CA ARG A 336 -10.70 -2.96 7.25
C ARG A 336 -11.07 -4.03 8.27
N ALA A 337 -12.29 -4.57 8.21
CA ALA A 337 -12.69 -5.69 9.05
C ALA A 337 -11.79 -6.91 8.78
N ALA A 338 -11.55 -7.26 7.52
CA ALA A 338 -10.65 -8.36 7.14
C ALA A 338 -9.22 -8.17 7.71
N GLN A 339 -8.70 -6.94 7.65
CA GLN A 339 -7.40 -6.60 8.27
C GLN A 339 -7.38 -6.82 9.78
N ILE A 340 -8.48 -6.56 10.50
CA ILE A 340 -8.56 -6.83 11.95
C ILE A 340 -8.45 -8.33 12.23
N PHE A 341 -9.11 -9.17 11.42
CA PHE A 341 -8.98 -10.64 11.55
C PHE A 341 -7.55 -11.11 11.28
N ILE A 342 -6.89 -10.58 10.24
CA ILE A 342 -5.47 -10.87 9.96
C ILE A 342 -4.61 -10.43 11.14
N GLN A 343 -4.80 -9.21 11.63
CA GLN A 343 -4.04 -8.66 12.76
C GLN A 343 -4.20 -9.54 14.01
N ASN A 344 -5.42 -9.94 14.35
CA ASN A 344 -5.69 -10.83 15.48
C ASN A 344 -5.04 -12.22 15.27
N SER A 345 -5.06 -12.73 14.04
CA SER A 345 -4.41 -13.98 13.68
C SER A 345 -2.89 -13.92 13.82
N VAL A 346 -2.27 -12.78 13.49
CA VAL A 346 -0.82 -12.57 13.68
C VAL A 346 -0.47 -12.33 15.14
N LYS A 347 -1.35 -11.71 15.94
CA LYS A 347 -1.07 -11.48 17.37
C LYS A 347 -0.93 -12.78 18.19
N THR A 348 -1.41 -13.93 17.70
CA THR A 348 -1.23 -15.23 18.37
C THR A 348 0.22 -15.72 18.38
N VAL A 349 1.12 -15.15 17.57
CA VAL A 349 2.56 -15.46 17.59
C VAL A 349 3.23 -15.21 18.95
N LYS A 350 2.57 -14.47 19.85
CA LYS A 350 2.96 -14.36 21.27
C LYS A 350 3.18 -15.70 21.95
N GLU A 351 2.46 -16.74 21.55
CA GLU A 351 2.59 -18.08 22.12
C GLU A 351 3.98 -18.70 21.88
N TYR A 352 4.71 -18.22 20.86
CA TYR A 352 6.07 -18.66 20.55
C TYR A 352 7.16 -17.82 21.22
N MET A 353 6.82 -16.75 21.95
CA MET A 353 7.79 -15.93 22.67
C MET A 353 8.18 -16.59 24.00
N ARG A 354 9.40 -17.12 24.07
CA ARG A 354 9.96 -17.81 25.24
C ARG A 354 10.97 -16.91 25.95
N LEU A 355 10.58 -16.38 27.10
CA LEU A 355 11.41 -15.53 27.95
C LEU A 355 11.75 -16.26 29.24
N THR A 356 13.02 -16.28 29.63
CA THR A 356 13.46 -16.84 30.92
C THR A 356 14.02 -15.72 31.79
N PRO A 357 13.50 -15.54 33.03
CA PRO A 357 14.05 -14.57 33.97
C PRO A 357 15.53 -14.83 34.26
N VAL A 358 16.33 -13.78 34.22
CA VAL A 358 17.76 -13.76 34.59
C VAL A 358 18.01 -12.62 35.58
N LEU A 359 19.25 -12.54 36.09
CA LEU A 359 19.63 -11.45 36.99
C LEU A 359 19.39 -10.09 36.30
N LEU A 360 18.67 -9.23 37.01
CA LEU A 360 18.30 -7.91 36.54
C LEU A 360 19.55 -7.00 36.48
N PRO A 361 19.98 -6.49 35.30
CA PRO A 361 21.21 -5.69 35.18
C PRO A 361 21.16 -4.42 36.03
N GLU A 362 22.25 -4.02 36.68
CA GLU A 362 22.28 -2.84 37.56
C GLU A 362 21.77 -1.56 36.87
N ILE A 363 21.22 -0.62 37.66
CA ILE A 363 20.80 0.68 37.13
C ILE A 363 22.02 1.40 36.54
N GLY A 364 21.91 1.85 35.30
CA GLY A 364 23.00 2.43 34.52
C GLY A 364 23.83 1.43 33.68
N ALA A 365 23.64 0.12 33.85
CA ALA A 365 24.30 -0.88 32.99
C ALA A 365 23.75 -0.81 31.56
N GLN A 366 24.65 -0.66 30.58
CA GLN A 366 24.29 -0.27 29.22
C GLN A 366 24.31 -1.44 28.25
N VAL A 367 23.13 -1.88 27.83
CA VAL A 367 23.01 -2.96 26.84
C VAL A 367 22.96 -2.36 25.45
N THR A 368 23.75 -2.90 24.52
CA THR A 368 23.72 -2.55 23.09
C THR A 368 23.42 -3.78 22.25
N ALA A 369 22.53 -3.63 21.27
CA ALA A 369 22.24 -4.63 20.25
C ALA A 369 22.56 -4.08 18.86
N GLU A 370 23.28 -4.83 18.04
CA GLU A 370 23.62 -4.47 16.67
C GLU A 370 23.25 -5.60 15.70
N CYS A 371 22.64 -5.23 14.57
CA CYS A 371 22.16 -6.15 13.56
C CYS A 371 22.73 -5.81 12.16
N PRO A 372 23.05 -6.83 11.33
CA PRO A 372 23.29 -6.64 9.91
C PRO A 372 21.99 -6.19 9.19
N ALA A 373 22.14 -5.74 7.95
CA ALA A 373 21.01 -5.58 7.04
C ALA A 373 20.60 -6.95 6.44
N ARG A 374 19.51 -6.99 5.65
CA ARG A 374 19.10 -8.20 4.94
C ARG A 374 18.73 -7.97 3.49
N ILE A 375 18.92 -9.01 2.67
CA ILE A 375 18.31 -9.12 1.35
C ILE A 375 17.57 -10.45 1.21
N ASP A 376 16.50 -10.44 0.43
CA ASP A 376 15.79 -11.64 0.00
C ASP A 376 16.18 -11.91 -1.46
N ILE A 377 16.66 -13.12 -1.73
CA ILE A 377 17.10 -13.51 -3.07
C ILE A 377 16.13 -14.46 -3.77
N GLN A 378 15.20 -15.06 -3.03
CA GLN A 378 14.08 -15.83 -3.59
C GLN A 378 12.95 -15.98 -2.55
N GLY A 379 11.71 -16.06 -3.02
CA GLY A 379 10.54 -16.53 -2.25
C GLY A 379 9.79 -15.44 -1.48
N GLY A 380 10.34 -14.23 -1.34
CA GLY A 380 9.68 -13.16 -0.60
C GLY A 380 8.34 -12.73 -1.20
N TRP A 381 7.42 -12.27 -0.34
CA TRP A 381 5.96 -12.19 -0.49
C TRP A 381 5.21 -13.45 -0.03
N SER A 382 5.79 -14.64 -0.15
CA SER A 382 5.14 -15.87 0.36
C SER A 382 4.97 -15.87 1.89
N ASP A 383 5.74 -15.03 2.58
CA ASP A 383 5.74 -14.81 4.03
C ASP A 383 4.63 -13.87 4.53
N THR A 384 3.86 -13.27 3.62
CA THR A 384 2.92 -12.20 3.94
C THR A 384 1.55 -12.75 4.38
N PRO A 385 1.02 -12.41 5.56
CA PRO A 385 -0.37 -12.72 5.93
C PRO A 385 -1.36 -12.02 4.99
N PRO A 386 -2.43 -12.68 4.52
CA PRO A 386 -2.91 -14.02 4.91
C PRO A 386 -2.23 -15.19 4.19
N ILE A 387 -1.44 -14.93 3.14
CA ILE A 387 -0.93 -15.95 2.21
C ILE A 387 -0.18 -17.05 2.96
N CYS A 388 0.71 -16.67 3.88
CA CYS A 388 1.49 -17.64 4.66
C CYS A 388 0.66 -18.51 5.61
N TYR A 389 -0.54 -18.07 6.02
CA TYR A 389 -1.46 -18.89 6.82
C TYR A 389 -2.22 -19.91 5.97
N GLU A 390 -2.40 -19.62 4.68
CA GLU A 390 -3.18 -20.45 3.77
C GLU A 390 -2.32 -21.43 2.98
N LEU A 391 -1.14 -20.98 2.52
CA LEU A 391 -0.24 -21.75 1.65
C LEU A 391 1.04 -22.19 2.37
N GLY A 392 1.35 -21.58 3.52
CA GLY A 392 2.71 -21.56 4.03
C GLY A 392 3.54 -20.49 3.33
N GLY A 393 4.77 -20.29 3.79
CA GLY A 393 5.70 -19.33 3.22
C GLY A 393 7.11 -19.88 3.21
N SER A 394 7.94 -19.44 2.26
CA SER A 394 9.34 -19.81 2.20
C SER A 394 10.19 -18.76 1.49
N VAL A 395 11.20 -18.24 2.20
CA VAL A 395 12.06 -17.15 1.73
C VAL A 395 13.51 -17.49 1.98
N VAL A 396 14.34 -17.37 0.95
CA VAL A 396 15.81 -17.45 1.09
C VAL A 396 16.37 -16.05 1.26
N ASN A 397 16.96 -15.80 2.43
CA ASN A 397 17.46 -14.50 2.84
C ASN A 397 18.94 -14.56 3.28
N ILE A 398 19.60 -13.42 3.16
CA ILE A 398 21.02 -13.26 3.47
C ILE A 398 21.19 -12.05 4.39
N ALA A 399 21.91 -12.25 5.50
CA ALA A 399 22.34 -11.20 6.41
C ALA A 399 23.63 -10.53 5.90
N LEU A 400 23.64 -9.21 5.75
CA LEU A 400 24.74 -8.46 5.14
C LEU A 400 25.28 -7.34 6.04
N LEU A 401 26.60 -7.29 6.17
CA LEU A 401 27.31 -6.06 6.49
C LEU A 401 27.36 -5.19 5.24
N ILE A 402 27.20 -3.89 5.41
CA ILE A 402 27.31 -2.90 4.33
C ILE A 402 28.56 -2.07 4.60
N ASP A 403 29.50 -2.10 3.66
CA ASP A 403 30.82 -1.49 3.81
C ASP A 403 31.51 -1.87 5.14
N GLY A 404 31.37 -3.16 5.52
CA GLY A 404 31.96 -3.76 6.72
C GLY A 404 31.28 -3.40 8.05
N LYS A 405 30.11 -2.77 8.03
CA LYS A 405 29.42 -2.31 9.25
C LYS A 405 28.03 -2.92 9.42
N LYS A 406 27.62 -3.09 10.69
CA LYS A 406 26.23 -3.31 11.09
C LYS A 406 25.51 -1.97 11.09
N PRO A 407 24.54 -1.74 10.19
CA PRO A 407 23.97 -0.41 10.05
C PRO A 407 22.82 -0.14 11.04
N ILE A 408 22.30 -1.15 11.72
CA ILE A 408 21.06 -1.08 12.52
C ILE A 408 21.39 -1.46 13.95
N GLY A 409 20.89 -0.69 14.92
CA GLY A 409 21.11 -1.04 16.32
C GLY A 409 20.26 -0.25 17.30
N SER A 410 20.31 -0.71 18.55
CA SER A 410 19.62 -0.11 19.68
C SER A 410 20.48 -0.24 20.94
N ARG A 411 20.25 0.64 21.89
CA ARG A 411 20.92 0.66 23.19
C ARG A 411 19.93 1.06 24.26
N ALA A 412 19.99 0.42 25.41
CA ALA A 412 19.16 0.80 26.54
C ALA A 412 19.86 0.59 27.88
N PHE A 413 19.42 1.34 28.88
CA PHE A 413 19.77 1.13 30.28
C PHE A 413 18.63 1.57 31.20
N ARG A 414 18.60 1.02 32.42
CA ARG A 414 17.65 1.43 33.46
C ARG A 414 18.11 2.71 34.13
N THR A 415 17.16 3.59 34.44
CA THR A 415 17.37 4.87 35.15
C THR A 415 16.70 4.85 36.52
N ARG A 416 17.03 5.81 37.40
CA ARG A 416 16.35 5.92 38.72
C ARG A 416 15.04 6.70 38.61
N GLU A 417 14.98 7.62 37.67
CA GLU A 417 13.83 8.47 37.43
C GLU A 417 12.71 7.64 36.79
N PRO A 418 11.47 7.73 37.27
CA PRO A 418 10.37 6.87 36.84
C PRO A 418 9.69 7.39 35.55
N TYR A 419 10.50 7.71 34.54
CA TYR A 419 10.04 8.08 33.21
C TYR A 419 10.89 7.42 32.14
N ILE A 420 10.40 7.36 30.91
CA ILE A 420 11.12 6.76 29.79
C ILE A 420 11.64 7.85 28.85
N THR A 421 12.91 7.75 28.48
CA THR A 421 13.53 8.62 27.46
C THR A 421 13.82 7.82 26.21
N LEU A 422 13.28 8.27 25.08
CA LEU A 422 13.50 7.70 23.76
C LEU A 422 14.40 8.63 22.93
N LYS A 423 15.48 8.09 22.39
CA LYS A 423 16.44 8.78 21.52
C LYS A 423 16.46 8.11 20.15
N ILE A 424 16.23 8.87 19.09
CA ILE A 424 16.25 8.36 17.70
C ILE A 424 17.40 9.03 16.95
N GLY A 425 18.32 8.22 16.44
CA GLY A 425 19.51 8.66 15.71
C GLY A 425 20.82 8.53 16.50
N LEU A 426 21.93 8.85 15.82
CA LEU A 426 23.28 8.91 16.40
C LEU A 426 23.79 10.36 16.36
N ARG A 427 24.50 10.79 17.42
CA ARG A 427 25.23 12.08 17.51
C ARG A 427 24.32 13.32 17.38
N GLU A 428 24.77 14.36 16.65
CA GLU A 428 24.18 15.72 16.60
C GLU A 428 22.73 15.77 16.07
N ILE A 429 22.25 14.72 15.41
CA ILE A 429 20.86 14.59 14.94
C ILE A 429 20.16 13.52 15.77
N THR A 430 20.03 13.77 17.07
CA THR A 430 19.27 12.90 17.98
C THR A 430 17.95 13.57 18.33
N GLN A 431 16.84 13.00 17.88
CA GLN A 431 15.52 13.39 18.37
C GLN A 431 15.30 12.76 19.74
N VAL A 432 14.94 13.56 20.73
CA VAL A 432 14.67 13.11 22.10
C VAL A 432 13.18 13.26 22.40
N ILE A 433 12.57 12.19 22.91
CA ILE A 433 11.17 12.13 23.31
C ILE A 433 11.13 11.62 24.75
N VAL A 434 10.43 12.33 25.63
CA VAL A 434 10.28 11.93 27.04
C VAL A 434 8.83 11.49 27.25
N ILE A 435 8.65 10.32 27.84
CA ILE A 435 7.36 9.71 28.15
C ILE A 435 7.19 9.74 29.67
N LYS A 436 6.26 10.55 30.16
CA LYS A 436 5.96 10.68 31.59
C LYS A 436 4.57 10.17 31.94
N ASP A 437 3.64 10.22 30.99
CA ASP A 437 2.26 9.83 31.17
C ASP A 437 1.86 8.71 30.21
N MET A 438 0.84 7.94 30.57
CA MET A 438 0.27 6.90 29.69
C MET A 438 -0.16 7.46 28.33
N LYS A 439 -0.71 8.68 28.29
CA LYS A 439 -1.15 9.36 27.06
C LYS A 439 -0.02 9.52 26.03
N ASP A 440 1.23 9.59 26.47
CA ASP A 440 2.40 9.78 25.61
C ASP A 440 2.72 8.50 24.82
N VAL A 441 2.22 7.34 25.28
CA VAL A 441 2.42 6.03 24.66
C VAL A 441 1.26 5.67 23.72
N LEU A 442 0.04 6.15 23.98
CA LEU A 442 -1.21 5.68 23.33
C LEU A 442 -1.25 5.84 21.80
N ASN A 443 -0.45 6.74 21.22
CA ASN A 443 -0.33 6.87 19.76
C ASN A 443 0.67 5.91 19.12
N TYR A 444 1.01 4.80 19.80
CA TYR A 444 1.89 3.76 19.28
C TYR A 444 1.36 3.14 17.98
N ASP A 445 0.05 3.10 17.78
CA ASP A 445 -0.61 2.50 16.63
C ASP A 445 -0.64 3.44 15.40
N GLN A 446 -0.06 4.64 15.51
CA GLN A 446 0.07 5.60 14.42
C GLN A 446 1.50 5.57 13.87
N PRO A 447 1.77 4.97 12.70
CA PRO A 447 3.13 4.83 12.16
C PRO A 447 3.89 6.16 11.98
N ASN A 448 3.16 7.25 11.75
CA ASN A 448 3.71 8.59 11.56
C ASN A 448 3.96 9.33 12.90
N ALA A 449 3.51 8.77 14.03
CA ALA A 449 3.76 9.37 15.33
C ALA A 449 5.25 9.24 15.72
N GLN A 450 5.74 10.27 16.41
CA GLN A 450 7.13 10.30 16.85
C GLN A 450 7.42 9.14 17.82
N GLY A 451 8.42 8.33 17.48
CA GLY A 451 8.82 7.17 18.28
C GLY A 451 7.80 6.04 18.32
N ALA A 452 6.84 5.96 17.40
CA ALA A 452 5.81 4.92 17.38
C ALA A 452 6.39 3.49 17.50
N LEU A 453 7.45 3.19 16.75
CA LEU A 453 8.15 1.90 16.82
C LEU A 453 8.67 1.58 18.22
N LEU A 454 9.34 2.54 18.87
CA LEU A 454 9.85 2.38 20.23
C LEU A 454 8.71 2.19 21.23
N LYS A 455 7.61 2.93 21.09
CA LYS A 455 6.41 2.80 21.94
C LYS A 455 5.76 1.43 21.81
N ALA A 456 5.59 0.95 20.58
CA ALA A 456 5.07 -0.40 20.33
C ALA A 456 5.99 -1.49 20.90
N ALA A 457 7.32 -1.30 20.81
CA ALA A 457 8.28 -2.21 21.41
C ALA A 457 8.24 -2.21 22.95
N LEU A 458 8.01 -1.07 23.60
CA LEU A 458 7.79 -0.99 25.06
C LEU A 458 6.58 -1.83 25.51
N ILE A 459 5.50 -1.77 24.74
CA ILE A 459 4.29 -2.57 24.98
C ILE A 459 4.59 -4.06 24.74
N CYS A 460 5.26 -4.40 23.63
CA CYS A 460 5.67 -5.78 23.34
C CYS A 460 6.59 -6.38 24.41
N ALA A 461 7.50 -5.58 24.97
CA ALA A 461 8.43 -6.02 26.01
C ALA A 461 7.78 -6.16 27.40
N ASN A 462 6.49 -5.81 27.54
CA ASN A 462 5.75 -5.67 28.78
C ASN A 462 6.43 -4.71 29.77
N ILE A 463 7.00 -3.61 29.26
CA ILE A 463 7.50 -2.50 30.11
C ILE A 463 6.35 -1.54 30.42
N VAL A 464 5.45 -1.35 29.46
CA VAL A 464 4.23 -0.55 29.61
C VAL A 464 3.02 -1.41 29.27
N ASP A 465 2.12 -1.58 30.22
CA ASP A 465 0.80 -2.17 29.98
C ASP A 465 -0.24 -1.05 29.85
N VAL A 466 -0.74 -0.85 28.62
CA VAL A 466 -1.74 0.16 28.29
C VAL A 466 -3.15 -0.17 28.78
N ASN A 467 -3.40 -1.42 29.20
CA ASN A 467 -4.68 -1.85 29.74
C ASN A 467 -4.70 -1.90 31.28
N CYS A 468 -3.57 -1.58 31.92
CA CYS A 468 -3.46 -1.54 33.37
C CYS A 468 -4.07 -0.25 33.94
N GLU A 469 -4.75 -0.33 35.08
CA GLU A 469 -5.28 0.83 35.79
C GLU A 469 -4.17 1.68 36.45
N LYS A 470 -2.98 1.10 36.66
CA LYS A 470 -1.83 1.78 37.27
C LYS A 470 -1.24 2.83 36.33
N SER A 471 -0.83 3.96 36.89
CA SER A 471 -0.07 4.98 36.17
C SER A 471 1.27 4.46 35.66
N LEU A 472 1.84 5.14 34.66
CA LEU A 472 3.14 4.77 34.11
C LEU A 472 4.24 4.74 35.18
N GLU A 473 4.26 5.75 36.05
CA GLU A 473 5.22 5.84 37.16
C GLU A 473 5.10 4.65 38.13
N GLU A 474 3.88 4.26 38.52
CA GLU A 474 3.65 3.10 39.38
C GLU A 474 4.09 1.78 38.73
N GLN A 475 3.85 1.62 37.42
CA GLN A 475 4.31 0.44 36.67
C GLN A 475 5.85 0.37 36.65
N LEU A 476 6.53 1.49 36.38
CA LEU A 476 7.98 1.57 36.29
C LEU A 476 8.67 1.33 37.65
N LEU A 477 8.21 2.01 38.71
CA LEU A 477 8.74 1.82 40.06
C LEU A 477 8.47 0.41 40.59
N GLY A 478 7.25 -0.10 40.40
CA GLY A 478 6.84 -1.39 40.94
C GLY A 478 7.54 -2.58 40.27
N ASN A 479 7.76 -2.52 38.96
CA ASN A 479 8.31 -3.65 38.21
C ASN A 479 9.83 -3.57 38.02
N PHE A 480 10.40 -2.36 37.96
CA PHE A 480 11.79 -2.16 37.53
C PHE A 480 12.60 -1.27 38.47
N GLY A 481 11.99 -0.65 39.48
CA GLY A 481 12.67 0.25 40.42
C GLY A 481 13.07 1.61 39.84
N GLY A 482 12.53 1.97 38.67
CA GLY A 482 12.86 3.20 37.95
C GLY A 482 12.48 3.11 36.47
N GLY A 483 12.90 4.11 35.69
CA GLY A 483 12.60 4.23 34.27
C GLY A 483 13.68 3.65 33.35
N PHE A 484 13.68 4.11 32.10
CA PHE A 484 14.57 3.63 31.05
C PHE A 484 15.03 4.77 30.13
N GLU A 485 16.26 4.69 29.65
CA GLU A 485 16.69 5.41 28.47
C GLU A 485 16.94 4.41 27.34
N ILE A 486 16.34 4.65 26.18
CA ILE A 486 16.50 3.83 24.97
C ILE A 486 16.95 4.73 23.82
N GLN A 487 17.98 4.31 23.10
CA GLN A 487 18.46 4.93 21.89
C GLN A 487 18.43 3.94 20.74
N SER A 488 17.88 4.32 19.58
CA SER A 488 17.84 3.47 18.38
C SER A 488 18.38 4.20 17.15
N TRP A 489 18.98 3.46 16.22
CA TRP A 489 19.58 4.03 15.02
C TRP A 489 19.51 3.10 13.79
N SER A 490 19.50 3.73 12.63
CA SER A 490 19.75 3.10 11.33
C SER A 490 20.63 4.02 10.49
N LEU A 491 21.73 3.48 9.95
CA LEU A 491 22.59 4.15 8.97
C LEU A 491 22.08 3.98 7.53
N LEU A 492 20.99 3.23 7.33
CA LEU A 492 20.38 3.04 6.03
C LEU A 492 19.27 4.08 5.76
N PRO A 493 19.12 4.55 4.52
CA PRO A 493 18.00 5.41 4.13
C PRO A 493 16.66 4.74 4.43
N GLN A 494 15.70 5.54 4.90
CA GLN A 494 14.34 5.04 5.12
C GLN A 494 13.72 4.55 3.80
N GLY A 495 13.01 3.42 3.85
CA GLY A 495 12.35 2.83 2.69
C GLY A 495 13.31 2.23 1.64
N CYS A 496 14.56 1.95 2.00
CA CYS A 496 15.56 1.37 1.09
C CYS A 496 15.29 -0.09 0.69
N GLY A 497 14.23 -0.71 1.22
CA GLY A 497 13.81 -2.08 0.93
C GLY A 497 14.53 -3.16 1.74
N MET A 498 15.47 -2.80 2.62
CA MET A 498 16.34 -3.73 3.37
C MET A 498 15.78 -4.22 4.72
N GLY A 499 14.46 -4.10 4.96
CA GLY A 499 13.83 -4.62 6.19
C GLY A 499 14.21 -3.85 7.45
N THR A 500 14.73 -2.63 7.27
CA THR A 500 15.36 -1.83 8.32
C THR A 500 14.45 -1.62 9.54
N SER A 501 13.16 -1.36 9.33
CA SER A 501 12.21 -1.13 10.42
C SER A 501 12.01 -2.38 11.28
N SER A 502 11.84 -3.55 10.66
CA SER A 502 11.59 -4.83 11.33
C SER A 502 12.83 -5.31 12.08
N ILE A 503 14.03 -5.17 11.47
CA ILE A 503 15.30 -5.49 12.13
C ILE A 503 15.54 -4.54 13.32
N LEU A 504 15.25 -3.25 13.15
CA LEU A 504 15.35 -2.27 14.24
C LEU A 504 14.39 -2.58 15.38
N ALA A 505 13.15 -3.02 15.07
CA ALA A 505 12.20 -3.52 16.05
C ALA A 505 12.81 -4.68 16.87
N GLY A 506 13.45 -5.62 16.19
CA GLY A 506 14.12 -6.76 16.83
C GLY A 506 15.28 -6.33 17.74
N ALA A 507 16.12 -5.40 17.29
CA ALA A 507 17.19 -4.83 18.11
C ALA A 507 16.65 -4.10 19.36
N ILE A 508 15.56 -3.34 19.22
CA ILE A 508 14.90 -2.65 20.34
C ILE A 508 14.34 -3.67 21.33
N VAL A 509 13.56 -4.65 20.88
CA VAL A 509 12.99 -5.68 21.75
C VAL A 509 14.08 -6.46 22.47
N ALA A 510 15.16 -6.81 21.77
CA ALA A 510 16.31 -7.49 22.35
C ALA A 510 16.92 -6.70 23.51
N VAL A 511 17.26 -5.41 23.32
CA VAL A 511 17.82 -4.61 24.43
C VAL A 511 16.83 -4.44 25.56
N LEU A 512 15.54 -4.26 25.27
CA LEU A 512 14.49 -4.09 26.29
C LEU A 512 14.32 -5.34 27.15
N TRP A 513 14.33 -6.53 26.55
CA TRP A 513 14.30 -7.79 27.31
C TRP A 513 15.55 -7.97 28.15
N THR A 514 16.74 -7.69 27.61
CA THR A 514 17.98 -7.82 28.38
C THR A 514 18.02 -6.85 29.58
N VAL A 515 17.70 -5.56 29.41
CA VAL A 515 17.69 -4.59 30.53
C VAL A 515 16.61 -4.87 31.57
N THR A 516 15.56 -5.63 31.21
CA THR A 516 14.51 -6.07 32.14
C THR A 516 14.80 -7.42 32.78
N GLY A 517 16.02 -7.95 32.63
CA GLY A 517 16.42 -9.21 33.25
C GLY A 517 15.74 -10.42 32.61
N LYS A 518 15.58 -10.41 31.28
CA LYS A 518 15.02 -11.53 30.52
C LYS A 518 16.05 -12.02 29.49
N SER A 519 16.24 -13.33 29.46
CA SER A 519 16.92 -14.03 28.36
C SER A 519 15.90 -14.60 27.37
N PHE A 520 16.31 -14.76 26.12
CA PHE A 520 15.43 -15.12 25.01
C PHE A 520 16.23 -15.84 23.92
N ASP A 521 15.51 -16.56 23.06
CA ASP A 521 16.05 -17.11 21.82
C ASP A 521 15.77 -16.18 20.62
N LYS A 522 16.50 -16.39 19.52
CA LYS A 522 16.31 -15.61 18.28
C LYS A 522 14.90 -15.81 17.69
N SER A 523 14.29 -16.98 17.90
CA SER A 523 12.91 -17.26 17.47
C SER A 523 11.92 -16.34 18.17
N SER A 524 12.07 -16.10 19.47
CA SER A 524 11.23 -15.18 20.24
C SER A 524 11.32 -13.75 19.70
N VAL A 525 12.52 -13.30 19.31
CA VAL A 525 12.71 -11.97 18.69
C VAL A 525 11.99 -11.90 17.35
N ILE A 526 12.09 -12.93 16.50
CA ILE A 526 11.40 -12.97 15.20
C ILE A 526 9.88 -12.82 15.35
N HIS A 527 9.28 -13.56 16.29
CA HIS A 527 7.85 -13.49 16.57
C HIS A 527 7.46 -12.19 17.27
N ALA A 528 8.35 -11.60 18.09
CA ALA A 528 8.12 -10.30 18.71
C ALA A 528 8.08 -9.17 17.68
N VAL A 529 8.91 -9.22 16.64
CA VAL A 529 8.85 -8.25 15.55
C VAL A 529 7.49 -8.31 14.83
N LEU A 530 7.00 -9.51 14.49
CA LEU A 530 5.66 -9.67 13.93
C LEU A 530 4.60 -9.02 14.82
N TYR A 531 4.67 -9.25 16.13
CA TYR A 531 3.72 -8.67 17.06
C TYR A 531 3.81 -7.13 17.12
N VAL A 532 5.04 -6.56 17.16
CA VAL A 532 5.26 -5.11 17.15
C VAL A 532 4.69 -4.46 15.88
N GLU A 533 4.90 -5.05 14.71
CA GLU A 533 4.36 -4.51 13.46
C GLU A 533 2.82 -4.52 13.41
N GLN A 534 2.20 -5.52 14.04
CA GLN A 534 0.74 -5.52 14.22
C GLN A 534 0.27 -4.45 15.19
N LEU A 535 1.02 -4.15 16.25
CA LEU A 535 0.71 -3.01 17.14
C LEU A 535 0.81 -1.69 16.40
N LEU A 536 1.78 -1.54 15.48
CA LEU A 536 1.97 -0.36 14.64
C LEU A 536 0.94 -0.18 13.53
N THR A 537 0.12 -1.20 13.25
CA THR A 537 -0.80 -1.24 12.09
C THR A 537 -0.12 -1.18 10.70
N THR A 538 1.21 -1.30 10.64
CA THR A 538 1.95 -1.34 9.37
C THR A 538 1.76 -2.68 8.67
N GLY A 539 1.58 -3.75 9.43
CA GLY A 539 1.56 -5.12 8.90
C GLY A 539 2.88 -5.47 8.21
N GLY A 540 2.88 -6.56 7.46
CA GLY A 540 4.08 -7.08 6.79
C GLY A 540 4.13 -8.59 6.86
N GLY A 541 5.09 -9.18 6.13
CA GLY A 541 5.44 -10.59 6.28
C GLY A 541 6.61 -10.78 7.25
N TRP A 542 6.94 -12.02 7.55
CA TRP A 542 7.98 -12.35 8.54
C TRP A 542 9.42 -12.32 8.00
N GLN A 543 9.64 -12.16 6.70
CA GLN A 543 10.97 -12.29 6.09
C GLN A 543 11.99 -11.26 6.60
N ASP A 544 11.54 -10.05 6.93
CA ASP A 544 12.41 -8.90 7.16
C ASP A 544 13.31 -9.09 8.38
N GLN A 545 12.79 -9.70 9.43
CA GLN A 545 13.54 -9.94 10.66
C GLN A 545 14.37 -11.23 10.63
N VAL A 546 14.08 -12.20 9.77
CA VAL A 546 14.73 -13.52 9.84
C VAL A 546 16.25 -13.37 9.69
N ALA A 547 16.73 -12.95 8.52
CA ALA A 547 18.18 -12.80 8.28
C ALA A 547 18.84 -11.79 9.22
N GLY A 548 18.19 -10.65 9.47
CA GLY A 548 18.75 -9.61 10.34
C GLY A 548 18.99 -10.08 11.78
N ILE A 549 18.20 -11.02 12.27
CA ILE A 549 18.31 -11.57 13.63
C ILE A 549 19.14 -12.86 13.65
N THR A 550 18.98 -13.76 12.68
CA THR A 550 19.66 -15.07 12.69
C THR A 550 21.09 -15.02 12.19
N GLY A 551 21.39 -14.16 11.21
CA GLY A 551 22.69 -14.14 10.54
C GLY A 551 22.81 -15.23 9.48
N GLY A 552 23.83 -15.13 8.64
CA GLY A 552 24.20 -16.09 7.60
C GLY A 552 23.26 -16.06 6.40
N VAL A 553 23.21 -17.19 5.71
CA VAL A 553 22.26 -17.47 4.63
C VAL A 553 21.23 -18.46 5.16
N ASN A 554 19.95 -18.10 5.12
CA ASN A 554 18.89 -18.94 5.66
C ASN A 554 17.77 -19.14 4.66
N ARG A 555 17.07 -20.25 4.83
CA ARG A 555 15.70 -20.40 4.36
C ARG A 555 14.77 -20.22 5.57
N GLY A 556 14.12 -19.07 5.66
CA GLY A 556 12.96 -18.90 6.55
C GLY A 556 11.75 -19.58 5.93
N TYR A 557 10.92 -20.24 6.73
CA TYR A 557 9.68 -20.84 6.24
C TYR A 557 8.62 -20.97 7.34
N SER A 558 7.36 -21.15 6.92
CA SER A 558 6.24 -21.42 7.81
C SER A 558 5.30 -22.40 7.15
N GLU A 559 4.78 -23.35 7.92
CA GLU A 559 3.68 -24.21 7.49
C GLU A 559 2.34 -23.45 7.58
N PRO A 560 1.31 -23.83 6.82
CA PRO A 560 -0.03 -23.23 6.88
C PRO A 560 -0.78 -23.68 8.16
N THR A 561 -0.26 -23.27 9.32
CA THR A 561 -0.80 -23.62 10.64
C THR A 561 -1.30 -22.40 11.40
N PHE A 562 -2.14 -22.63 12.41
CA PHE A 562 -2.61 -21.61 13.33
C PHE A 562 -2.38 -22.06 14.78
N PRO A 563 -1.67 -21.28 15.62
CA PRO A 563 -0.88 -20.10 15.28
C PRO A 563 0.22 -20.36 14.23
N LEU A 564 0.66 -19.29 13.55
CA LEU A 564 1.72 -19.38 12.55
C LEU A 564 3.08 -19.43 13.25
N HIS A 565 3.86 -20.48 13.00
CA HIS A 565 5.20 -20.62 13.54
C HIS A 565 6.24 -20.38 12.45
N VAL A 566 7.10 -19.37 12.63
CA VAL A 566 8.21 -19.08 11.72
C VAL A 566 9.39 -19.96 12.11
N GLN A 567 9.82 -20.80 11.17
CA GLN A 567 11.00 -21.66 11.29
C GLN A 567 12.14 -21.11 10.45
N VAL A 568 13.37 -21.32 10.93
CA VAL A 568 14.58 -20.90 10.22
C VAL A 568 15.46 -22.10 10.00
N GLU A 569 15.81 -22.34 8.75
CA GLU A 569 16.78 -23.34 8.33
C GLU A 569 18.08 -22.62 7.91
N PRO A 570 19.14 -22.63 8.75
CA PRO A 570 20.44 -22.11 8.37
C PRO A 570 21.08 -22.97 7.28
N LEU A 571 21.46 -22.35 6.16
CA LEU A 571 22.11 -23.06 5.06
C LEU A 571 23.62 -23.15 5.34
N GLN A 572 24.10 -24.37 5.58
CA GLN A 572 25.51 -24.66 5.85
C GLN A 572 26.34 -24.57 4.57
N ILE A 573 26.59 -23.34 4.10
CA ILE A 573 27.39 -23.06 2.91
C ILE A 573 28.88 -23.22 3.24
N GLN A 574 29.62 -23.94 2.38
CA GLN A 574 31.06 -24.11 2.55
C GLN A 574 31.79 -22.76 2.54
N THR A 575 32.81 -22.61 3.40
CA THR A 575 33.58 -21.35 3.53
C THR A 575 34.12 -20.86 2.19
N SER A 576 34.60 -21.77 1.33
CA SER A 576 35.11 -21.44 -0.01
C SER A 576 34.04 -20.88 -0.96
N ILE A 577 32.78 -21.33 -0.83
CA ILE A 577 31.64 -20.80 -1.59
C ILE A 577 31.23 -19.45 -0.99
N LEU A 578 31.22 -19.32 0.34
CA LEU A 578 30.88 -18.09 1.04
C LEU A 578 31.83 -16.93 0.68
N GLU A 579 33.15 -17.21 0.62
CA GLU A 579 34.16 -16.25 0.17
C GLU A 579 33.91 -15.79 -1.28
N LYS A 580 33.55 -16.72 -2.16
CA LYS A 580 33.14 -16.37 -3.53
C LYS A 580 31.86 -15.55 -3.56
N LEU A 581 30.84 -15.90 -2.77
CA LEU A 581 29.62 -15.09 -2.69
C LEU A 581 29.93 -13.65 -2.25
N ASN A 582 30.78 -13.47 -1.22
CA ASN A 582 31.24 -12.15 -0.78
C ASN A 582 31.97 -11.38 -1.89
N ALA A 583 32.77 -12.05 -2.71
CA ALA A 583 33.47 -11.40 -3.82
C ALA A 583 32.54 -11.05 -5.00
N HIS A 584 31.43 -11.75 -5.18
CA HIS A 584 30.53 -11.55 -6.33
C HIS A 584 29.29 -10.70 -6.01
N PHE A 585 28.88 -10.55 -4.74
CA PHE A 585 27.72 -9.75 -4.39
C PHE A 585 28.07 -8.26 -4.25
N LEU A 586 27.20 -7.41 -4.81
CA LEU A 586 27.23 -5.95 -4.63
C LEU A 586 25.83 -5.41 -4.39
N LEU A 587 25.75 -4.27 -3.71
CA LEU A 587 24.53 -3.48 -3.59
C LEU A 587 24.67 -2.14 -4.32
N ILE A 588 23.63 -1.76 -5.06
CA ILE A 588 23.55 -0.48 -5.76
C ILE A 588 22.35 0.30 -5.23
N TYR A 589 22.59 1.43 -4.58
CA TYR A 589 21.52 2.35 -4.20
C TYR A 589 21.13 3.21 -5.41
N THR A 590 19.85 3.18 -5.76
CA THR A 590 19.31 3.85 -6.97
C THR A 590 19.11 5.36 -6.82
N GLY A 591 19.36 5.94 -5.64
CA GLY A 591 19.25 7.38 -5.38
C GLY A 591 17.81 7.90 -5.23
N LYS A 592 16.80 7.05 -5.42
CA LYS A 592 15.39 7.36 -5.20
C LYS A 592 14.74 6.25 -4.41
N VAL A 593 13.91 6.62 -3.45
CA VAL A 593 13.02 5.70 -2.75
C VAL A 593 11.60 6.11 -3.10
N ARG A 594 10.87 5.24 -3.78
CA ARG A 594 9.42 5.37 -3.91
C ARG A 594 8.78 4.31 -3.03
N LEU A 595 8.12 4.75 -1.96
CA LEU A 595 7.16 3.87 -1.30
C LEU A 595 6.04 3.59 -2.29
N ALA A 596 5.93 2.35 -2.75
CA ALA A 596 4.79 1.88 -3.51
C ALA A 596 3.58 1.81 -2.55
N LYS A 597 2.95 2.97 -2.31
CA LYS A 597 1.77 3.08 -1.43
C LYS A 597 0.67 2.17 -1.98
N ASN A 598 0.06 1.37 -1.10
CA ASN A 598 -0.97 0.38 -1.40
C ASN A 598 -0.51 -0.87 -2.17
N LEU A 599 0.80 -1.08 -2.38
CA LEU A 599 1.28 -2.28 -3.09
C LEU A 599 0.89 -3.58 -2.37
N LEU A 600 1.15 -3.65 -1.06
CA LEU A 600 0.73 -4.77 -0.21
C LEU A 600 -0.79 -5.02 -0.29
N GLN A 601 -1.59 -3.95 -0.27
CA GLN A 601 -3.05 -4.06 -0.37
C GLN A 601 -3.48 -4.65 -1.71
N ASN A 602 -2.83 -4.25 -2.81
CA ASN A 602 -3.14 -4.79 -4.14
C ASN A 602 -2.74 -6.26 -4.25
N VAL A 603 -1.57 -6.65 -3.73
CA VAL A 603 -1.14 -8.05 -3.69
C VAL A 603 -2.14 -8.90 -2.90
N ILE A 604 -2.56 -8.45 -1.72
CA ILE A 604 -3.54 -9.16 -0.88
C ILE A 604 -4.92 -9.24 -1.57
N ARG A 605 -5.37 -8.16 -2.22
CA ARG A 605 -6.62 -8.19 -3.00
C ARG A 605 -6.56 -9.20 -4.13
N ASN A 606 -5.49 -9.20 -4.91
CA ASN A 606 -5.30 -10.14 -6.01
C ASN A 606 -5.20 -11.60 -5.53
N TRP A 607 -4.63 -11.81 -4.33
CA TRP A 607 -4.63 -13.11 -3.67
C TRP A 607 -6.06 -13.56 -3.31
N TYR A 608 -6.85 -12.70 -2.68
CA TYR A 608 -8.25 -13.02 -2.34
C TYR A 608 -9.16 -13.16 -3.55
N ALA A 609 -8.86 -12.45 -4.63
CA ALA A 609 -9.51 -12.57 -5.92
C ALA A 609 -9.28 -13.93 -6.61
N ARG A 610 -8.33 -14.73 -6.09
CA ARG A 610 -7.91 -16.04 -6.62
C ARG A 610 -7.53 -15.98 -8.10
N GLU A 611 -6.90 -14.88 -8.52
CA GLU A 611 -6.35 -14.77 -9.87
C GLU A 611 -5.34 -15.91 -10.12
N GLU A 612 -5.59 -16.74 -11.14
CA GLU A 612 -4.82 -17.97 -11.38
C GLU A 612 -3.32 -17.69 -11.48
N THR A 613 -2.96 -16.63 -12.20
CA THR A 613 -1.57 -16.18 -12.39
C THR A 613 -0.89 -15.83 -11.07
N ILE A 614 -1.63 -15.21 -10.14
CA ILE A 614 -1.13 -14.77 -8.84
C ILE A 614 -0.98 -15.97 -7.91
N VAL A 615 -1.99 -16.82 -7.82
CA VAL A 615 -1.95 -18.04 -6.99
C VAL A 615 -0.82 -18.96 -7.43
N ARG A 616 -0.67 -19.17 -8.74
CA ARG A 616 0.44 -19.93 -9.31
C ARG A 616 1.79 -19.28 -8.98
N CYS A 617 1.92 -17.97 -9.15
CA CYS A 617 3.14 -17.25 -8.82
C CYS A 617 3.58 -17.47 -7.37
N PHE A 618 2.65 -17.49 -6.40
CA PHE A 618 2.97 -17.78 -5.00
C PHE A 618 3.44 -19.22 -4.76
N LYS A 619 2.82 -20.21 -5.42
CA LYS A 619 3.30 -21.60 -5.37
C LYS A 619 4.71 -21.71 -5.95
N ASP A 620 4.94 -21.07 -7.09
CA ASP A 620 6.23 -21.06 -7.76
C ASP A 620 7.31 -20.36 -6.90
N LEU A 621 6.98 -19.28 -6.17
CA LEU A 621 7.89 -18.64 -5.21
C LEU A 621 8.40 -19.62 -4.14
N ILE A 622 7.50 -20.44 -3.59
CA ILE A 622 7.85 -21.45 -2.59
C ILE A 622 8.72 -22.54 -3.23
N THR A 623 8.34 -23.07 -4.39
CA THR A 623 9.13 -24.09 -5.10
C THR A 623 10.54 -23.58 -5.43
N HIS A 624 10.67 -22.38 -6.02
CA HIS A 624 11.96 -21.82 -6.37
C HIS A 624 12.83 -21.51 -5.14
N SER A 625 12.26 -21.33 -3.94
CA SER A 625 13.04 -21.19 -2.71
C SER A 625 13.87 -22.45 -2.40
N PHE A 626 13.35 -23.64 -2.73
CA PHE A 626 14.07 -24.91 -2.57
C PHE A 626 15.14 -25.07 -3.65
N GLU A 627 14.87 -24.65 -4.88
CA GLU A 627 15.86 -24.62 -5.97
C GLU A 627 17.02 -23.67 -5.62
N MET A 628 16.71 -22.49 -5.09
CA MET A 628 17.71 -21.51 -4.65
C MET A 628 18.59 -22.07 -3.54
N LYS A 629 17.98 -22.75 -2.57
CA LYS A 629 18.73 -23.46 -1.52
C LYS A 629 19.70 -24.47 -2.13
N ALA A 630 19.26 -25.30 -3.07
CA ALA A 630 20.12 -26.29 -3.72
C ALA A 630 21.28 -25.63 -4.49
N ALA A 631 21.00 -24.56 -5.23
CA ALA A 631 22.01 -23.80 -5.97
C ALA A 631 23.08 -23.17 -5.06
N LEU A 632 22.66 -22.61 -3.91
CA LEU A 632 23.57 -22.06 -2.90
C LEU A 632 24.48 -23.12 -2.27
N LEU A 633 23.93 -24.29 -1.91
CA LEU A 633 24.71 -25.38 -1.33
C LEU A 633 25.73 -25.96 -2.33
N ASN A 634 25.39 -26.00 -3.61
CA ASN A 634 26.27 -26.46 -4.68
C ASN A 634 27.27 -25.39 -5.16
N GLY A 635 27.07 -24.12 -4.80
CA GLY A 635 27.88 -23.00 -5.30
C GLY A 635 27.70 -22.76 -6.80
N ASP A 636 26.49 -22.96 -7.34
CA ASP A 636 26.15 -22.74 -8.75
C ASP A 636 25.75 -21.27 -8.98
N PHE A 637 26.74 -20.40 -9.19
CA PHE A 637 26.54 -18.96 -9.38
C PHE A 637 25.64 -18.60 -10.57
N PRO A 638 25.79 -19.23 -11.76
CA PRO A 638 24.84 -19.06 -12.85
C PRO A 638 23.39 -19.36 -12.46
N GLU A 639 23.16 -20.47 -11.75
CA GLU A 639 21.81 -20.85 -11.35
C GLU A 639 21.23 -19.94 -10.26
N ILE A 640 22.05 -19.53 -9.27
CA ILE A 640 21.65 -18.51 -8.28
C ILE A 640 21.22 -17.23 -9.00
N GLY A 641 21.99 -16.77 -9.98
CA GLY A 641 21.66 -15.59 -10.77
C GLY A 641 20.37 -15.74 -11.58
N ARG A 642 20.17 -16.89 -12.25
CA ARG A 642 18.94 -17.21 -12.98
C ARG A 642 17.72 -17.16 -12.07
N LEU A 643 17.82 -17.72 -10.86
CA LEU A 643 16.74 -17.73 -9.88
C LEU A 643 16.47 -16.34 -9.29
N MET A 644 17.49 -15.50 -9.13
CA MET A 644 17.33 -14.09 -8.77
C MET A 644 16.53 -13.32 -9.85
N ASP A 645 16.84 -13.53 -11.12
CA ASP A 645 16.10 -12.91 -12.23
C ASP A 645 14.66 -13.41 -12.30
N ILE A 646 14.43 -14.72 -12.09
CA ILE A 646 13.07 -15.28 -11.99
C ILE A 646 12.31 -14.65 -10.83
N TYR A 647 12.95 -14.50 -9.68
CA TYR A 647 12.32 -13.85 -8.54
C TYR A 647 11.92 -12.41 -8.86
N TRP A 648 12.74 -11.69 -9.62
CA TRP A 648 12.42 -10.34 -10.06
C TRP A 648 11.18 -10.31 -10.98
N GLU A 649 11.08 -11.24 -11.93
CA GLU A 649 9.87 -11.38 -12.76
C GLU A 649 8.63 -11.73 -11.94
N GLN A 650 8.76 -12.62 -10.96
CA GLN A 650 7.68 -12.97 -10.02
C GLN A 650 7.22 -11.75 -9.21
N LYS A 651 8.15 -10.91 -8.73
CA LYS A 651 7.80 -9.64 -8.07
C LYS A 651 7.01 -8.71 -8.98
N LYS A 652 7.32 -8.65 -10.27
CA LYS A 652 6.57 -7.82 -11.24
C LYS A 652 5.16 -8.32 -11.51
N ILE A 653 4.96 -9.63 -11.48
CA ILE A 653 3.63 -10.26 -11.58
C ILE A 653 2.79 -9.88 -10.35
N LEU A 654 3.34 -10.03 -9.14
CA LEU A 654 2.61 -9.75 -7.90
C LEU A 654 2.36 -8.24 -7.71
N ALA A 655 3.34 -7.42 -8.06
CA ALA A 655 3.37 -6.00 -7.78
C ALA A 655 3.61 -5.17 -9.06
N PRO A 656 2.58 -4.97 -9.90
CA PRO A 656 2.69 -4.11 -11.07
C PRO A 656 3.14 -2.69 -10.67
N GLY A 657 4.18 -2.18 -11.32
CA GLY A 657 4.75 -0.86 -11.04
C GLY A 657 5.91 -0.85 -10.03
N CYS A 658 6.39 -2.01 -9.59
CA CYS A 658 7.58 -2.13 -8.74
C CYS A 658 8.90 -1.82 -9.47
N GLU A 659 8.90 -1.77 -10.82
CA GLU A 659 10.05 -1.42 -11.68
C GLU A 659 9.83 -0.04 -12.36
N PRO A 660 10.32 1.06 -11.77
CA PRO A 660 10.35 2.35 -12.46
C PRO A 660 11.26 2.32 -13.69
N ALA A 661 10.96 3.13 -14.71
CA ALA A 661 11.77 3.23 -15.93
C ALA A 661 13.26 3.53 -15.65
N SER A 662 13.55 4.34 -14.63
CA SER A 662 14.93 4.62 -14.21
C SER A 662 15.66 3.39 -13.66
N VAL A 663 14.96 2.51 -12.93
CA VAL A 663 15.54 1.27 -12.42
C VAL A 663 15.77 0.28 -13.56
N LYS A 664 14.81 0.18 -14.49
CA LYS A 664 14.94 -0.66 -15.68
C LYS A 664 16.19 -0.30 -16.50
N GLU A 665 16.41 0.99 -16.74
CA GLU A 665 17.60 1.47 -17.48
C GLU A 665 18.91 1.07 -16.79
N ILE A 666 18.98 1.19 -15.46
CA ILE A 666 20.15 0.76 -14.67
C ILE A 666 20.36 -0.75 -14.80
N MET A 667 19.29 -1.53 -14.65
CA MET A 667 19.31 -3.00 -14.78
C MET A 667 19.79 -3.43 -16.16
N ASP A 668 19.29 -2.80 -17.23
CA ASP A 668 19.66 -3.13 -18.62
C ASP A 668 21.15 -2.84 -18.89
N ILE A 669 21.71 -1.77 -18.30
CA ILE A 669 23.13 -1.42 -18.45
C ILE A 669 24.04 -2.50 -17.85
N ILE A 670 23.72 -3.02 -16.67
CA ILE A 670 24.60 -3.94 -15.95
C ILE A 670 24.30 -5.42 -16.23
N LYS A 671 23.14 -5.74 -16.83
CA LYS A 671 22.72 -7.12 -17.16
C LYS A 671 23.81 -8.00 -17.79
N PRO A 672 24.65 -7.51 -18.73
CA PRO A 672 25.71 -8.33 -19.31
C PRO A 672 26.81 -8.75 -18.33
N LEU A 673 26.98 -7.99 -17.23
CA LEU A 673 28.06 -8.13 -16.25
C LEU A 673 27.65 -8.95 -15.01
N CYS A 674 26.38 -9.34 -14.89
CA CYS A 674 25.85 -10.10 -13.77
C CYS A 674 25.30 -11.47 -14.19
N TYR A 675 25.32 -12.43 -13.25
CA TYR A 675 24.54 -13.66 -13.36
C TYR A 675 23.06 -13.39 -13.10
N GLY A 676 22.74 -12.46 -12.19
CA GLY A 676 21.38 -12.05 -11.89
C GLY A 676 21.31 -10.76 -11.07
N GLN A 677 20.15 -10.12 -11.09
CA GLN A 677 19.92 -8.85 -10.41
C GLN A 677 18.44 -8.68 -10.01
N LEU A 678 18.19 -8.01 -8.88
CA LEU A 678 16.83 -7.72 -8.44
C LEU A 678 16.78 -6.48 -7.55
N LEU A 679 15.63 -5.80 -7.53
CA LEU A 679 15.38 -4.74 -6.58
C LEU A 679 14.98 -5.32 -5.22
N VAL A 680 15.62 -4.84 -4.15
CA VAL A 680 15.44 -5.35 -2.79
C VAL A 680 14.12 -4.82 -2.21
N GLY A 681 13.42 -5.65 -1.44
CA GLY A 681 12.13 -5.31 -0.82
C GLY A 681 10.97 -5.20 -1.82
N ALA A 682 9.99 -4.34 -1.50
CA ALA A 682 8.73 -4.18 -2.25
C ALA A 682 8.89 -3.51 -3.64
N GLY A 683 10.04 -2.88 -3.91
CA GLY A 683 10.36 -2.21 -5.16
C GLY A 683 10.06 -0.71 -5.19
N GLY A 684 10.06 -0.10 -6.38
CA GLY A 684 9.86 1.35 -6.58
C GLY A 684 11.11 2.22 -6.42
N GLY A 685 12.21 1.67 -5.93
CA GLY A 685 13.51 2.32 -5.76
C GLY A 685 14.32 1.62 -4.67
N GLY A 686 15.27 2.33 -4.04
CA GLY A 686 16.10 1.79 -2.95
C GLY A 686 17.32 1.03 -3.46
N PHE A 687 17.68 -0.06 -2.78
CA PHE A 687 18.82 -0.91 -3.14
C PHE A 687 18.44 -1.96 -4.17
N MET A 688 19.38 -2.20 -5.09
CA MET A 688 19.39 -3.33 -6.00
C MET A 688 20.50 -4.29 -5.58
N SER A 689 20.18 -5.58 -5.56
CA SER A 689 21.14 -6.67 -5.34
C SER A 689 21.63 -7.18 -6.67
N VAL A 690 22.95 -7.35 -6.79
CA VAL A 690 23.62 -7.79 -8.02
C VAL A 690 24.60 -8.90 -7.68
N LEU A 691 24.50 -10.01 -8.43
CA LEU A 691 25.48 -11.08 -8.41
C LEU A 691 26.35 -10.98 -9.67
N THR A 692 27.58 -10.49 -9.55
CA THR A 692 28.47 -10.23 -10.69
C THR A 692 29.06 -11.51 -11.27
N LYS A 693 29.42 -11.50 -12.56
CA LYS A 693 30.11 -12.63 -13.21
C LYS A 693 31.55 -12.76 -12.77
N GLU A 694 32.23 -11.62 -12.67
CA GLU A 694 33.60 -11.52 -12.18
C GLU A 694 33.62 -11.17 -10.68
N PRO A 695 34.55 -11.74 -9.89
CA PRO A 695 34.73 -11.37 -8.49
C PRO A 695 35.27 -9.92 -8.38
N ASN A 696 34.92 -9.24 -7.30
CA ASN A 696 35.34 -7.89 -6.93
C ASN A 696 35.09 -6.84 -8.04
N ALA A 697 34.00 -7.00 -8.80
CA ALA A 697 33.72 -6.22 -10.01
C ALA A 697 33.15 -4.81 -9.76
N LYS A 698 33.34 -4.23 -8.57
CA LYS A 698 32.78 -2.92 -8.17
C LYS A 698 33.14 -1.81 -9.15
N GLU A 699 34.42 -1.69 -9.52
CA GLU A 699 34.87 -0.65 -10.45
C GLU A 699 34.38 -0.88 -11.89
N VAL A 700 34.20 -2.14 -12.30
CA VAL A 700 33.64 -2.47 -13.62
C VAL A 700 32.18 -2.04 -13.70
N ILE A 701 31.39 -2.35 -12.66
CA ILE A 701 29.99 -1.90 -12.56
C ILE A 701 29.90 -0.37 -12.52
N LYS A 702 30.77 0.28 -11.73
CA LYS A 702 30.83 1.74 -11.65
C LYS A 702 31.13 2.38 -13.00
N ALA A 703 32.08 1.84 -13.77
CA ALA A 703 32.40 2.31 -15.10
C ALA A 703 31.22 2.12 -16.07
N ALA A 704 30.53 0.97 -16.02
CA ALA A 704 29.35 0.71 -16.86
C ALA A 704 28.22 1.72 -16.58
N LEU A 705 27.97 2.02 -15.30
CA LEU A 705 26.92 2.94 -14.86
C LEU A 705 27.17 4.41 -15.22
N GLN A 706 28.37 4.80 -15.67
CA GLN A 706 28.60 6.15 -16.19
C GLN A 706 27.73 6.47 -17.42
N LYS A 707 27.25 5.44 -18.13
CA LYS A 707 26.30 5.59 -19.24
C LYS A 707 24.93 6.11 -18.79
N TYR A 708 24.57 5.92 -17.52
CA TYR A 708 23.32 6.40 -16.96
C TYR A 708 23.39 7.92 -16.71
N LYS A 709 22.38 8.66 -17.19
CA LYS A 709 22.38 10.13 -17.16
C LYS A 709 22.44 10.71 -15.74
N GLU A 710 21.81 10.06 -14.77
CA GLU A 710 21.80 10.48 -13.35
C GLU A 710 22.76 9.66 -12.47
N HIS A 711 23.85 9.11 -13.02
CA HIS A 711 24.79 8.24 -12.31
C HIS A 711 25.34 8.82 -11.00
N GLN A 712 25.43 10.14 -10.86
CA GLN A 712 25.87 10.82 -9.63
C GLN A 712 24.96 10.56 -8.43
N LYS A 713 23.70 10.13 -8.64
CA LYS A 713 22.76 9.78 -7.58
C LYS A 713 22.92 8.33 -7.12
N LEU A 714 23.70 7.52 -7.84
CA LEU A 714 23.93 6.12 -7.53
C LEU A 714 25.09 5.97 -6.55
N SER A 715 24.99 5.01 -5.64
CA SER A 715 26.11 4.57 -4.81
C SER A 715 26.22 3.05 -4.84
N ILE A 716 27.46 2.55 -4.83
CA ILE A 716 27.77 1.12 -4.94
C ILE A 716 28.49 0.73 -3.65
N HIS A 717 27.97 -0.29 -2.98
CA HIS A 717 28.41 -0.73 -1.67
C HIS A 717 28.96 -2.14 -1.74
N ASP A 718 30.06 -2.35 -1.02
CA ASP A 718 30.58 -3.69 -0.80
C ASP A 718 29.75 -4.36 0.30
N VAL A 719 29.53 -5.67 0.16
CA VAL A 719 28.77 -6.43 1.14
C VAL A 719 29.52 -7.66 1.58
N THR A 720 29.28 -8.06 2.83
CA THR A 720 29.84 -9.28 3.40
C THR A 720 28.77 -9.99 4.18
N ILE A 721 28.63 -11.29 3.94
CA ILE A 721 27.64 -12.12 4.62
C ILE A 721 28.03 -12.24 6.10
N HIS A 722 27.16 -11.78 6.99
CA HIS A 722 27.40 -11.76 8.43
C HIS A 722 26.78 -13.00 9.09
N GLN A 723 27.58 -13.90 9.64
CA GLN A 723 27.10 -15.21 10.13
C GLN A 723 26.30 -15.14 11.44
N GLU A 724 26.57 -14.19 12.33
CA GLU A 724 26.02 -14.19 13.70
C GLU A 724 24.65 -13.49 13.83
N GLY A 725 24.36 -12.50 12.98
CA GLY A 725 23.11 -11.75 13.03
C GLY A 725 23.06 -10.73 14.16
N LEU A 726 22.00 -10.80 14.97
CA LEU A 726 21.82 -9.98 16.18
C LEU A 726 22.91 -10.33 17.20
N GLU A 727 23.72 -9.35 17.58
CA GLU A 727 24.69 -9.45 18.68
C GLU A 727 24.32 -8.48 19.80
N ILE A 728 24.51 -8.92 21.04
CA ILE A 728 24.23 -8.14 22.25
C ILE A 728 25.51 -8.01 23.06
N THR A 729 25.83 -6.78 23.46
CA THR A 729 26.96 -6.45 24.33
C THR A 729 26.46 -5.72 25.58
N LEU A 730 26.98 -6.12 26.75
CA LEU A 730 26.68 -5.53 28.06
C LEU A 730 27.67 -4.43 28.46
#